data_AF-A0A1Q7GJI1-F1
#
_entry.id   AF-A0A1Q7GJI1-F1
#
_cell.length_a   1.000
_cell.length_b   1.000
_cell.length_c   1.000
_cell.angle_alpha   90.00
_cell.angle_beta   90.00
_cell.angle_gamma   90.00
#
_symmetry.space_group_name_H-M   'P 1'
#
loop_
_entity.id
_entity.type
_entity.pdbx_description
1 polymer ?
#
loop_
_entity_poly.entity_id
_entity_poly.type
_entity_poly.pdbx_seq_one_letter_code
_entity_poly.pdbx_strand_id
1 'polypeptide(L)'
;MTRRILIVLSLTVLAPARVLPQATLTVAGLRVEYLTNPIGIDMVQPRLSWRIESNRRNTTQAAYQLQVATSEASLTRGANLLWDSGRLMSDTSVFVNYRGPPAVSRTRYYWRVRVWDNSGRESPWSAIEFWESGLLQPADWTARWVGPKATAADSLPSPSPLLRRAFRVDDHVRTARLYVTSLGLYELYVNGQRVGDQLFTPGWTSYRHRLQYQTYDVTPLLRPGANVVGAMLGDGWYRGNLGFFGQRNLYGRRLALRAQLEIHYESGRTERVVSDSNWKTIAGPVLASDIYGGETYDARRGEELSGWASAPYDDRDWSAVALLDPPPADLVASMSPPVRRVRELRPVNVHRAPSGEMVFDLGQNFTGWARLSIRGPAGTTVTLRFGEVLDRDGNLYTANLRRASQTDRYTLSGKAREVYEPHFTFHGFRYVAVAGLPGPPDSTTITGIAVSSDLAQTGSLVTSDSLLNQLLRNIVWGQRSNFLDVPTDCPQRDERLGWTGDAQVFARTAAFNMDVSGFFAKWLADMAADQDPSGSVPWVIPNPLGGDSTRFAGTAGWSDAAVIIPWTMYLTYGDRGVLERQYPSMRAWVDYARRRAGTDLIWKPGWQFGDWLALHSDDPSYPGATTGTDLIATAFLAHSTDLVSRSAAALGRRDEAAAYRTRFHAIRDAFDREFVSSTGRVGENTQTAYALAIAFDLLPDSLVSVAGGRLARDVEAREHHLTTGFLGTPYLLHVLGATGHVGLAFALLTQRTYPSWLYPITRGATTMWERWDGIRPDSSFEDPGMNSFNHYAFGAVGDWMYRNIGGIDVDSAAVGYRRSRIAPRPGAGLTSASASLETGYGTLKSAWRLEGRRFVLDLTVPANTSAEVTLWDARLDHVREGSVALNASEGVRSSRQLGNDVIVDVGSGRYSFAVTAP
;
A
#
# COMPACT_ATOMS: atom_id res chain seq x y z
N MET A 1 -18.87 96.44 16.40
CA MET A 1 -17.42 96.13 16.47
C MET A 1 -17.25 94.65 16.74
N THR A 2 -16.77 93.85 15.77
CA THR A 2 -15.99 92.61 16.00
C THR A 2 -15.64 91.97 14.65
N ARG A 3 -14.34 91.94 14.34
CA ARG A 3 -13.77 91.18 13.20
C ARG A 3 -13.88 89.68 13.48
N ARG A 4 -14.29 88.87 12.50
CA ARG A 4 -14.15 87.41 12.53
C ARG A 4 -13.16 86.98 11.45
N ILE A 5 -12.13 86.26 11.89
CA ILE A 5 -11.07 85.67 11.08
C ILE A 5 -11.59 84.33 10.54
N LEU A 6 -11.45 84.10 9.23
CA LEU A 6 -11.71 82.82 8.58
C LEU A 6 -10.40 81.99 8.57
N ILE A 7 -10.42 80.81 9.18
CA ILE A 7 -9.34 79.81 9.09
C ILE A 7 -9.81 78.73 8.12
N VAL A 8 -9.06 78.51 7.03
CA VAL A 8 -9.28 77.41 6.08
C VAL A 8 -8.46 76.21 6.54
N LEU A 9 -9.14 75.13 6.93
CA LEU A 9 -8.51 73.83 7.23
C LEU A 9 -8.49 72.98 5.96
N SER A 10 -7.30 72.64 5.46
CA SER A 10 -7.08 71.65 4.41
C SER A 10 -7.09 70.24 5.00
N LEU A 11 -8.11 69.43 4.68
CA LEU A 11 -8.15 67.99 4.97
C LEU A 11 -7.39 67.20 3.90
N THR A 12 -6.26 66.61 4.26
CA THR A 12 -5.57 65.56 3.50
C THR A 12 -6.18 64.20 3.86
N VAL A 13 -6.79 63.53 2.87
CA VAL A 13 -7.30 62.16 2.98
C VAL A 13 -6.13 61.18 2.83
N LEU A 14 -5.68 60.57 3.93
CA LEU A 14 -4.75 59.44 3.93
C LEU A 14 -5.50 58.15 3.60
N ALA A 15 -5.16 57.51 2.48
CA ALA A 15 -5.64 56.17 2.15
C ALA A 15 -5.09 55.12 3.13
N PRO A 16 -5.86 54.10 3.53
CA PRO A 16 -5.38 53.06 4.43
C PRO A 16 -4.31 52.22 3.73
N ALA A 17 -3.14 52.09 4.36
CA ALA A 17 -2.10 51.17 3.92
C ALA A 17 -2.63 49.74 3.93
N ARG A 18 -2.60 49.07 2.76
CA ARG A 18 -2.79 47.61 2.68
C ARG A 18 -1.67 46.94 3.46
N VAL A 19 -1.99 46.39 4.62
CA VAL A 19 -1.10 45.45 5.32
C VAL A 19 -1.03 44.20 4.44
N LEU A 20 0.09 44.02 3.73
CA LEU A 20 0.37 42.78 3.01
C LEU A 20 0.44 41.65 4.05
N PRO A 21 -0.17 40.47 3.80
CA PRO A 21 -0.04 39.34 4.72
C PRO A 21 1.44 39.01 4.91
N GLN A 22 1.88 38.94 6.18
CA GLN A 22 3.26 38.59 6.51
C GLN A 22 3.58 37.22 5.89
N ALA A 23 4.68 37.13 5.15
CA ALA A 23 5.03 35.92 4.43
C ALA A 23 5.40 34.82 5.44
N THR A 24 4.65 33.71 5.43
CA THR A 24 4.82 32.59 6.37
C THR A 24 5.83 31.60 5.80
N LEU A 25 6.79 31.17 6.63
CA LEU A 25 7.69 30.05 6.34
C LEU A 25 7.71 29.15 7.58
N THR A 26 7.09 27.98 7.48
CA THR A 26 6.94 27.02 8.58
C THR A 26 7.35 25.62 8.15
N VAL A 27 7.66 24.79 9.13
CA VAL A 27 7.99 23.37 8.92
C VAL A 27 6.94 22.51 9.63
N ALA A 28 6.42 21.51 8.93
CA ALA A 28 5.36 20.63 9.39
C ALA A 28 5.56 19.19 8.89
N GLY A 29 4.69 18.27 9.32
CA GLY A 29 4.66 16.90 8.80
C GLY A 29 5.95 16.12 9.03
N LEU A 30 6.56 16.29 10.21
CA LEU A 30 7.80 15.61 10.59
C LEU A 30 7.58 14.08 10.62
N ARG A 31 8.50 13.34 10.02
CA ARG A 31 8.49 11.86 9.99
C ARG A 31 9.87 11.29 10.26
N VAL A 32 9.90 10.14 10.91
CA VAL A 32 11.09 9.31 11.11
C VAL A 32 10.87 8.00 10.36
N GLU A 33 11.79 7.66 9.46
CA GLU A 33 11.57 6.69 8.40
C GLU A 33 10.29 7.03 7.62
N TYR A 34 9.25 6.22 7.75
CA TYR A 34 7.95 6.42 7.10
C TYR A 34 6.86 6.91 8.06
N LEU A 35 7.16 7.00 9.36
CA LEU A 35 6.19 7.04 10.43
C LEU A 35 6.24 8.38 11.19
N THR A 36 5.12 8.72 11.84
CA THR A 36 5.05 9.84 12.78
C THR A 36 5.24 9.31 14.19
N ASN A 37 6.18 9.90 14.95
CA ASN A 37 6.47 9.51 16.33
C ASN A 37 6.57 8.01 16.61
N PRO A 38 7.34 7.25 15.81
CA PRO A 38 7.35 5.80 15.94
C PRO A 38 7.99 5.35 17.25
N ILE A 39 7.41 4.31 17.86
CA ILE A 39 7.90 3.67 19.08
C ILE A 39 8.37 2.26 18.74
N GLY A 40 9.61 1.94 19.12
CA GLY A 40 10.17 0.61 18.98
C GLY A 40 10.69 0.32 17.57
N ILE A 41 11.49 1.22 17.00
CA ILE A 41 12.13 1.03 15.69
C ILE A 41 13.57 0.49 15.83
N ASP A 42 14.02 -0.28 14.84
CA ASP A 42 15.37 -0.87 14.85
C ASP A 42 16.43 -0.06 14.07
N MET A 43 16.05 1.10 13.52
CA MET A 43 16.98 1.93 12.76
C MET A 43 17.91 2.69 13.69
N VAL A 44 19.19 2.30 13.73
CA VAL A 44 20.24 2.96 14.55
C VAL A 44 20.65 4.32 14.02
N GLN A 45 20.41 4.57 12.73
CA GLN A 45 20.61 5.86 12.06
C GLN A 45 19.36 6.16 11.23
N PRO A 46 18.26 6.59 11.87
CA PRO A 46 17.00 6.78 11.18
C PRO A 46 17.05 7.98 10.23
N ARG A 47 16.15 7.97 9.26
CA ARG A 47 15.98 9.03 8.26
C ARG A 47 14.88 9.98 8.68
N LEU A 48 15.10 11.27 8.54
CA LEU A 48 14.21 12.33 8.98
C LEU A 48 13.64 13.06 7.76
N SER A 49 12.33 13.31 7.77
CA SER A 49 11.65 14.03 6.70
C SER A 49 10.78 15.15 7.27
N TRP A 50 10.65 16.25 6.54
CA TRP A 50 9.81 17.38 6.88
C TRP A 50 9.26 18.08 5.64
N ARG A 51 8.09 18.69 5.79
CA ARG A 51 7.43 19.50 4.76
C ARG A 51 7.63 20.98 5.05
N ILE A 52 7.79 21.76 4.00
CA ILE A 52 7.90 23.22 4.08
C ILE A 52 6.58 23.82 3.64
N GLU A 53 6.06 24.76 4.42
CA GLU A 53 4.85 25.50 4.10
C GLU A 53 5.20 26.97 3.88
N SER A 54 4.73 27.50 2.76
CA SER A 54 4.95 28.89 2.38
C SER A 54 3.80 29.41 1.54
N ASN A 55 3.42 30.66 1.77
CA ASN A 55 2.45 31.39 0.94
C ASN A 55 3.11 32.12 -0.25
N ARG A 56 4.45 32.07 -0.38
CA ARG A 56 5.19 32.65 -1.52
C ARG A 56 5.42 31.62 -2.62
N ARG A 57 5.27 32.07 -3.88
CA ARG A 57 5.72 31.31 -5.06
C ARG A 57 7.25 31.14 -5.03
N ASN A 58 7.76 30.13 -5.72
CA ASN A 58 9.20 29.86 -5.86
C ASN A 58 9.96 29.70 -4.53
N THR A 59 9.29 29.27 -3.46
CA THR A 59 9.97 28.95 -2.20
C THR A 59 10.71 27.62 -2.32
N THR A 60 12.04 27.64 -2.11
CA THR A 60 12.89 26.45 -1.99
C THR A 60 13.74 26.51 -0.74
N GLN A 61 14.15 25.35 -0.21
CA GLN A 61 15.07 25.27 0.92
C GLN A 61 16.50 25.53 0.43
N ALA A 62 17.21 26.43 1.11
CA ALA A 62 18.63 26.67 0.91
C ALA A 62 19.49 25.98 1.99
N ALA A 63 18.97 25.89 3.21
CA ALA A 63 19.65 25.22 4.32
C ALA A 63 18.65 24.66 5.34
N TYR A 64 19.11 23.75 6.19
CA TYR A 64 18.37 23.29 7.37
C TYR A 64 19.29 23.17 8.58
N GLN A 65 18.69 23.08 9.77
CA GLN A 65 19.37 22.67 11.00
C GLN A 65 18.49 21.71 11.78
N LEU A 66 19.05 20.58 12.18
CA LEU A 66 18.43 19.55 13.00
C LEU A 66 19.06 19.56 14.39
N GLN A 67 18.22 19.42 15.41
CA GLN A 67 18.66 19.18 16.78
C GLN A 67 17.99 17.94 17.33
N VAL A 68 18.76 17.12 18.02
CA VAL A 68 18.32 15.89 18.66
C VAL A 68 18.80 15.88 20.11
N ALA A 69 17.95 15.46 21.03
CA ALA A 69 18.30 15.25 22.43
C ALA A 69 17.51 14.08 23.04
N THR A 70 17.93 13.60 24.21
CA THR A 70 17.22 12.56 24.97
C THR A 70 16.15 13.11 25.92
N SER A 71 15.92 14.43 25.90
CA SER A 71 14.79 15.06 26.59
C SER A 71 14.29 16.29 25.82
N GLU A 72 12.98 16.51 25.86
CA GLU A 72 12.33 17.69 25.28
C GLU A 72 12.83 19.01 25.91
N ALA A 73 13.10 18.98 27.22
CA ALA A 73 13.62 20.13 27.95
C ALA A 73 15.02 20.56 27.46
N SER A 74 15.88 19.60 27.06
CA SER A 74 17.18 19.90 26.45
C SER A 74 17.02 20.64 25.11
N LEU A 75 16.10 20.21 24.26
CA LEU A 75 15.80 20.90 23.00
C LEU A 75 15.25 22.29 23.25
N THR A 76 14.27 22.42 24.16
CA THR A 76 13.64 23.71 24.47
C THR A 76 14.68 24.75 24.91
N ARG A 77 15.64 24.35 25.75
CA ARG A 77 16.76 25.22 26.18
C ARG A 77 17.87 25.38 25.15
N GLY A 78 17.94 24.51 24.14
CA GLY A 78 19.06 24.46 23.19
C GLY A 78 20.40 24.06 23.84
N ALA A 79 20.36 23.27 24.92
CA ALA A 79 21.55 22.88 25.69
C ALA A 79 21.49 21.39 26.06
N ASN A 80 22.65 20.75 26.26
CA ASN A 80 22.76 19.30 26.45
C ASN A 80 22.13 18.50 25.30
N LEU A 81 22.40 18.95 24.07
CA LEU A 81 21.96 18.29 22.85
C LEU A 81 22.80 17.02 22.64
N LEU A 82 22.15 15.94 22.20
CA LEU A 82 22.86 14.74 21.74
C LEU A 82 23.53 15.01 20.39
N TRP A 83 22.85 15.76 19.54
CA TRP A 83 23.35 16.13 18.23
C TRP A 83 22.74 17.45 17.78
N ASP A 84 23.56 18.29 17.15
CA ASP A 84 23.16 19.49 16.42
C ASP A 84 23.89 19.45 15.07
N SER A 85 23.15 19.50 13.98
CA SER A 85 23.76 19.48 12.65
C SER A 85 24.49 20.78 12.32
N GLY A 86 24.24 21.86 13.06
CA GLY A 86 24.48 23.22 12.62
C GLY A 86 23.66 23.57 11.37
N ARG A 87 23.87 24.77 10.84
CA ARG A 87 23.26 25.16 9.56
C ARG A 87 23.96 24.42 8.42
N LEU A 88 23.28 23.45 7.82
CA LEU A 88 23.76 22.69 6.67
C LEU A 88 23.16 23.24 5.38
N MET A 89 24.03 23.61 4.43
CA MET A 89 23.64 24.05 3.10
C MET A 89 23.18 22.84 2.28
N SER A 90 21.88 22.65 2.18
CA SER A 90 21.25 21.55 1.46
C SER A 90 19.77 21.85 1.24
N ASP A 91 19.28 21.45 0.09
CA ASP A 91 17.90 21.59 -0.33
C ASP A 91 17.06 20.31 -0.03
N THR A 92 17.68 19.27 0.54
CA THR A 92 17.02 18.00 0.85
C THR A 92 16.16 18.13 2.11
N SER A 93 14.92 17.65 2.06
CA SER A 93 13.97 17.67 3.18
C SER A 93 13.22 16.35 3.38
N VAL A 94 13.53 15.33 2.57
CA VAL A 94 12.90 14.01 2.61
C VAL A 94 14.01 12.96 2.72
N PHE A 95 13.85 12.03 3.66
CA PHE A 95 14.81 10.96 3.98
C PHE A 95 16.24 11.44 4.30
N VAL A 96 16.38 12.54 5.07
CA VAL A 96 17.68 13.04 5.53
C VAL A 96 18.23 12.14 6.63
N ASN A 97 19.39 11.52 6.42
CA ASN A 97 20.03 10.64 7.41
C ASN A 97 20.37 11.41 8.69
N TYR A 98 19.96 10.88 9.84
CA TYR A 98 20.51 11.26 11.14
C TYR A 98 22.01 10.93 11.19
N ARG A 99 22.84 11.90 11.59
CA ARG A 99 24.32 11.76 11.65
C ARG A 99 24.89 11.97 13.05
N GLY A 100 24.04 11.96 14.08
CA GLY A 100 24.50 11.96 15.45
C GLY A 100 24.99 10.57 15.88
N PRO A 101 25.31 10.40 17.17
CA PRO A 101 25.68 9.11 17.74
C PRO A 101 24.60 8.04 17.47
N PRO A 102 24.96 6.80 17.08
CA PRO A 102 24.00 5.73 16.80
C PRO A 102 22.99 5.54 17.93
N ALA A 103 21.73 5.27 17.57
CA ALA A 103 20.71 5.00 18.56
C ALA A 103 21.02 3.69 19.31
N VAL A 104 20.74 3.68 20.62
CA VAL A 104 20.86 2.50 21.49
C VAL A 104 19.47 2.06 21.93
N SER A 105 19.30 0.79 22.32
CA SER A 105 17.99 0.21 22.64
C SER A 105 17.22 1.00 23.70
N ARG A 106 15.89 0.96 23.65
CA ARG A 106 14.96 1.49 24.68
C ARG A 106 15.08 3.00 24.92
N THR A 107 15.56 3.75 23.95
CA THR A 107 15.86 5.18 24.14
C THR A 107 14.94 6.02 23.27
N ARG A 108 14.26 6.98 23.90
CA ARG A 108 13.51 8.01 23.19
C ARG A 108 14.42 9.18 22.85
N TYR A 109 14.39 9.56 21.58
CA TYR A 109 15.09 10.71 21.03
C TYR A 109 14.06 11.73 20.58
N TYR A 110 14.18 12.93 21.09
CA TYR A 110 13.39 14.08 20.68
C TYR A 110 14.16 14.84 19.63
N TRP A 111 13.47 15.41 18.64
CA TRP A 111 14.09 16.18 17.58
C TRP A 111 13.22 17.33 17.11
N ARG A 112 13.87 18.33 16.51
CA ARG A 112 13.22 19.45 15.83
C ARG A 112 14.09 19.91 14.67
N VAL A 113 13.46 20.59 13.72
CA VAL A 113 14.12 21.14 12.53
C VAL A 113 13.71 22.58 12.29
N ARG A 114 14.63 23.40 11.76
CA ARG A 114 14.32 24.70 11.15
C ARG A 114 15.00 24.80 9.79
N VAL A 115 14.48 25.66 8.93
CA VAL A 115 14.95 25.82 7.55
C VAL A 115 15.26 27.27 7.21
N TRP A 116 16.12 27.47 6.22
CA TRP A 116 16.29 28.75 5.55
C TRP A 116 15.85 28.60 4.10
N ASP A 117 15.07 29.56 3.61
CA ASP A 117 14.66 29.57 2.21
C ASP A 117 15.70 30.24 1.28
N ASN A 118 15.42 30.22 -0.01
CA ASN A 118 16.20 30.87 -1.06
C ASN A 118 16.21 32.41 -1.02
N SER A 119 15.43 33.05 -0.12
CA SER A 119 15.51 34.48 0.18
C SER A 119 16.34 34.77 1.45
N GLY A 120 16.95 33.75 2.06
CA GLY A 120 17.69 33.85 3.31
C GLY A 120 16.81 33.97 4.55
N ARG A 121 15.48 33.80 4.43
CA ARG A 121 14.55 33.86 5.57
C ARG A 121 14.64 32.57 6.37
N GLU A 122 14.71 32.72 7.69
CA GLU A 122 14.71 31.62 8.64
C GLU A 122 13.29 31.28 9.08
N SER A 123 12.95 29.99 9.16
CA SER A 123 11.73 29.53 9.80
C SER A 123 11.90 29.49 11.32
N PRO A 124 10.81 29.59 12.09
CA PRO A 124 10.81 29.08 13.46
C PRO A 124 11.24 27.60 13.49
N TRP A 125 11.65 27.12 14.67
CA TRP A 125 11.74 25.69 14.91
C TRP A 125 10.39 25.02 14.70
N SER A 126 10.39 23.80 14.16
CA SER A 126 9.23 22.91 14.15
C SER A 126 8.75 22.61 15.58
N ALA A 127 7.57 22.00 15.68
CA ALA A 127 7.22 21.24 16.87
C ALA A 127 8.32 20.21 17.20
N ILE A 128 8.49 19.91 18.49
CA ILE A 128 9.38 18.84 18.93
C ILE A 128 8.63 17.53 18.75
N GLU A 129 9.20 16.64 17.96
CA GLU A 129 8.69 15.28 17.71
C GLU A 129 9.71 14.27 18.22
N PHE A 130 9.41 12.98 18.16
CA PHE A 130 10.32 11.95 18.68
C PHE A 130 10.41 10.70 17.82
N TRP A 131 11.39 9.85 18.11
CA TRP A 131 11.33 8.42 17.85
C TRP A 131 11.85 7.68 19.07
N GLU A 132 11.48 6.40 19.20
CA GLU A 132 11.98 5.54 20.26
C GLU A 132 12.53 4.25 19.66
N SER A 133 13.77 3.90 20.03
CA SER A 133 14.39 2.66 19.61
C SER A 133 13.80 1.45 20.32
N GLY A 134 13.70 0.33 19.60
CA GLY A 134 13.25 -0.94 20.12
C GLY A 134 14.35 -1.72 20.84
N LEU A 135 14.31 -3.04 20.68
CA LEU A 135 15.32 -4.00 21.15
C LEU A 135 16.26 -4.32 19.98
N LEU A 136 17.36 -3.56 19.89
CA LEU A 136 18.25 -3.56 18.72
C LEU A 136 19.15 -4.79 18.62
N GLN A 137 19.35 -5.51 19.72
CA GLN A 137 20.22 -6.68 19.78
C GLN A 137 19.43 -7.90 20.26
N PRO A 138 19.72 -9.13 19.78
CA PRO A 138 19.07 -10.34 20.28
C PRO A 138 19.20 -10.51 21.81
N ALA A 139 20.32 -10.08 22.39
CA ALA A 139 20.58 -10.11 23.82
C ALA A 139 19.72 -9.13 24.65
N ASP A 140 19.09 -8.15 24.00
CA ASP A 140 18.12 -7.27 24.67
C ASP A 140 16.85 -8.02 25.09
N TRP A 141 16.55 -9.15 24.46
CA TRP A 141 15.47 -10.03 24.86
C TRP A 141 15.91 -10.98 25.97
N THR A 142 15.26 -10.86 27.12
CA THR A 142 15.36 -11.81 28.23
C THR A 142 14.15 -12.75 28.32
N ALA A 143 13.04 -12.38 27.67
CA ALA A 143 11.85 -13.20 27.58
C ALA A 143 12.05 -14.48 26.75
N ARG A 144 11.40 -15.56 27.20
CA ARG A 144 11.40 -16.90 26.59
C ARG A 144 10.14 -17.11 25.76
N TRP A 145 10.18 -18.00 24.79
CA TRP A 145 8.97 -18.42 24.07
C TRP A 145 8.14 -19.33 24.96
N VAL A 146 6.85 -18.98 25.11
CA VAL A 146 5.92 -19.73 25.96
C VAL A 146 4.62 -20.04 25.22
N GLY A 147 4.06 -21.22 25.44
CA GLY A 147 2.81 -21.63 24.81
C GLY A 147 2.16 -22.81 25.52
N PRO A 148 0.99 -23.27 25.07
CA PRO A 148 0.39 -24.51 25.57
C PRO A 148 1.34 -25.71 25.43
N LYS A 149 1.20 -26.70 26.30
CA LYS A 149 1.90 -27.98 26.17
C LYS A 149 1.52 -28.64 24.85
N ALA A 150 2.46 -29.35 24.22
CA ALA A 150 2.22 -30.03 22.96
C ALA A 150 1.13 -31.10 23.13
N THR A 151 0.23 -31.19 22.14
CA THR A 151 -0.83 -32.21 22.11
C THR A 151 -1.00 -32.77 20.69
N ALA A 152 -1.63 -33.93 20.55
CA ALA A 152 -2.00 -34.46 19.24
C ALA A 152 -2.94 -33.51 18.47
N ALA A 153 -3.71 -32.66 19.17
CA ALA A 153 -4.62 -31.68 18.59
C ALA A 153 -3.89 -30.49 17.93
N ASP A 154 -2.58 -30.32 18.12
CA ASP A 154 -1.80 -29.24 17.48
C ASP A 154 -1.81 -29.30 15.95
N SER A 155 -2.22 -30.43 15.37
CA SER A 155 -2.38 -30.58 13.91
C SER A 155 -3.79 -30.22 13.41
N LEU A 156 -4.75 -29.95 14.29
CA LEU A 156 -6.15 -29.66 13.99
C LEU A 156 -6.51 -28.24 14.41
N PRO A 157 -7.59 -27.65 13.86
CA PRO A 157 -8.22 -26.48 14.45
C PRO A 157 -8.54 -26.75 15.92
N SER A 158 -8.05 -25.88 16.80
CA SER A 158 -8.15 -26.03 18.25
C SER A 158 -8.54 -24.68 18.88
N PRO A 159 -9.07 -24.67 20.12
CA PRO A 159 -9.40 -23.42 20.78
C PRO A 159 -8.19 -22.51 20.92
N SER A 160 -8.37 -21.22 20.66
CA SER A 160 -7.34 -20.20 20.88
C SER A 160 -6.95 -20.18 22.35
N PRO A 161 -5.67 -20.41 22.70
CA PRO A 161 -5.26 -20.42 24.08
C PRO A 161 -5.20 -19.00 24.64
N LEU A 162 -5.67 -18.84 25.88
CA LEU A 162 -5.43 -17.67 26.70
C LEU A 162 -4.18 -17.92 27.54
N LEU A 163 -3.30 -16.94 27.65
CA LEU A 163 -2.08 -16.95 28.44
C LEU A 163 -2.10 -15.77 29.39
N ARG A 164 -1.80 -15.96 30.69
CA ARG A 164 -1.80 -14.86 31.67
C ARG A 164 -0.60 -14.92 32.60
N ARG A 165 -0.15 -13.74 33.06
CA ARG A 165 0.79 -13.57 34.18
C ARG A 165 0.34 -12.41 35.07
N ALA A 166 0.15 -12.71 36.35
CA ALA A 166 -0.02 -11.69 37.39
C ALA A 166 1.34 -11.22 37.93
N PHE A 167 1.41 -9.95 38.33
CA PHE A 167 2.59 -9.34 38.94
C PHE A 167 2.17 -8.14 39.81
N ARG A 168 3.12 -7.53 40.52
CA ARG A 168 2.86 -6.39 41.39
C ARG A 168 3.68 -5.17 40.96
N VAL A 169 3.08 -3.99 41.11
CA VAL A 169 3.71 -2.70 40.86
C VAL A 169 3.56 -1.89 42.15
N ASP A 170 4.62 -1.82 42.94
CA ASP A 170 4.59 -1.24 44.30
C ASP A 170 5.17 0.18 44.37
N ASP A 171 5.57 0.76 43.23
CA ASP A 171 6.18 2.10 43.12
C ASP A 171 5.56 2.87 41.94
N HIS A 172 5.76 4.18 41.89
CA HIS A 172 5.22 5.06 40.86
C HIS A 172 5.92 4.82 39.52
N VAL A 173 5.15 4.40 38.51
CA VAL A 173 5.64 4.12 37.16
C VAL A 173 5.89 5.43 36.42
N ARG A 174 7.12 5.60 35.92
CA ARG A 174 7.49 6.69 35.02
C ARG A 174 7.16 6.33 33.56
N THR A 175 7.59 5.16 33.11
CA THR A 175 7.28 4.62 31.78
C THR A 175 7.18 3.11 31.83
N ALA A 176 6.35 2.55 30.94
CA ALA A 176 6.30 1.11 30.70
C ALA A 176 6.19 0.80 29.20
N ARG A 177 6.99 -0.17 28.74
CA ARG A 177 6.99 -0.65 27.35
C ARG A 177 6.79 -2.13 27.30
N LEU A 178 5.94 -2.57 26.38
CA LEU A 178 5.70 -3.99 26.13
C LEU A 178 6.16 -4.35 24.72
N TYR A 179 7.22 -5.14 24.65
CA TYR A 179 7.76 -5.72 23.41
C TYR A 179 7.16 -7.11 23.22
N VAL A 180 6.52 -7.39 22.10
CA VAL A 180 5.79 -8.65 21.92
C VAL A 180 5.77 -9.15 20.48
N THR A 181 5.83 -10.47 20.33
CA THR A 181 5.61 -11.20 19.07
C THR A 181 5.03 -12.58 19.36
N SER A 182 4.59 -13.30 18.32
CA SER A 182 4.08 -14.68 18.43
C SER A 182 4.46 -15.55 17.24
N LEU A 183 4.53 -16.87 17.50
CA LEU A 183 4.38 -17.90 16.48
C LEU A 183 2.88 -18.14 16.30
N GLY A 184 2.31 -17.62 15.22
CA GLY A 184 0.86 -17.42 15.06
C GLY A 184 0.50 -15.95 15.19
N LEU A 185 -0.74 -15.66 15.57
CA LEU A 185 -1.21 -14.31 15.89
C LEU A 185 -1.38 -14.14 17.39
N TYR A 186 -1.43 -12.89 17.86
CA TYR A 186 -1.82 -12.57 19.22
C TYR A 186 -2.75 -11.37 19.30
N GLU A 187 -3.59 -11.36 20.33
CA GLU A 187 -4.17 -10.15 20.91
C GLU A 187 -3.71 -10.02 22.36
N LEU A 188 -3.36 -8.80 22.79
CA LEU A 188 -2.73 -8.53 24.07
C LEU A 188 -3.63 -7.70 24.97
N TYR A 189 -3.56 -7.95 26.27
CA TYR A 189 -4.37 -7.30 27.30
C TYR A 189 -3.52 -6.93 28.50
N VAL A 190 -3.74 -5.75 29.07
CA VAL A 190 -3.18 -5.33 30.36
C VAL A 190 -4.33 -4.86 31.23
N ASN A 191 -4.49 -5.49 32.40
CA ASN A 191 -5.57 -5.18 33.35
C ASN A 191 -6.97 -5.13 32.72
N GLY A 192 -7.26 -6.12 31.87
CA GLY A 192 -8.54 -6.26 31.15
C GLY A 192 -8.72 -5.35 29.94
N GLN A 193 -7.80 -4.42 29.69
CA GLN A 193 -7.84 -3.52 28.53
C GLN A 193 -6.99 -4.09 27.39
N ARG A 194 -7.55 -4.15 26.17
CA ARG A 194 -6.80 -4.53 24.97
C ARG A 194 -5.67 -3.51 24.73
N VAL A 195 -4.46 -4.00 24.49
CA VAL A 195 -3.30 -3.18 24.17
C VAL A 195 -3.30 -2.88 22.68
N GLY A 196 -3.36 -1.59 22.34
CA GLY A 196 -3.38 -1.13 20.96
C GLY A 196 -4.67 -1.49 20.21
N ASP A 197 -4.71 -1.07 18.95
CA ASP A 197 -5.83 -1.26 18.02
C ASP A 197 -5.42 -2.04 16.75
N GLN A 198 -4.18 -2.49 16.69
CA GLN A 198 -3.64 -3.28 15.60
C GLN A 198 -4.31 -4.67 15.60
N LEU A 199 -4.48 -5.21 14.39
CA LEU A 199 -5.07 -6.51 14.11
C LEU A 199 -4.03 -7.42 13.46
N PHE A 200 -4.25 -8.73 13.55
CA PHE A 200 -3.38 -9.75 12.93
C PHE A 200 -1.90 -9.59 13.26
N THR A 201 -1.58 -9.12 14.47
CA THR A 201 -0.20 -9.02 14.94
C THR A 201 0.39 -10.41 15.19
N PRO A 202 1.66 -10.67 14.81
CA PRO A 202 2.68 -9.73 14.34
C PRO A 202 2.74 -9.53 12.80
N GLY A 203 1.73 -9.98 12.05
CA GLY A 203 1.69 -9.94 10.59
C GLY A 203 2.19 -11.23 9.93
N TRP A 204 2.34 -11.20 8.61
CA TRP A 204 2.87 -12.30 7.81
C TRP A 204 4.22 -11.92 7.20
N THR A 205 5.28 -12.52 7.71
CA THR A 205 6.64 -12.38 7.16
C THR A 205 7.12 -13.70 6.59
N SER A 206 8.32 -13.69 6.01
CA SER A 206 9.05 -14.95 5.81
C SER A 206 9.49 -15.53 7.17
N TYR A 207 8.58 -16.26 7.83
CA TYR A 207 8.75 -16.85 9.17
C TYR A 207 9.99 -17.74 9.33
N ARG A 208 10.64 -18.16 8.24
CA ARG A 208 11.89 -18.95 8.26
C ARG A 208 13.13 -18.07 8.42
N HIS A 209 13.02 -16.78 8.09
CA HIS A 209 14.14 -15.84 8.04
C HIS A 209 13.94 -14.65 8.99
N ARG A 210 12.72 -14.12 9.10
CA ARG A 210 12.43 -12.93 9.90
C ARG A 210 11.02 -12.93 10.47
N LEU A 211 10.87 -12.41 11.68
CA LEU A 211 9.60 -12.30 12.40
C LEU A 211 9.48 -10.93 13.05
N GLN A 212 8.38 -10.22 12.76
CA GLN A 212 8.14 -8.90 13.34
C GLN A 212 7.82 -8.98 14.85
N TYR A 213 8.25 -7.98 15.61
CA TYR A 213 7.73 -7.68 16.95
C TYR A 213 7.14 -6.28 16.98
N GLN A 214 6.20 -6.06 17.89
CA GLN A 214 5.57 -4.76 18.15
C GLN A 214 6.02 -4.22 19.51
N THR A 215 6.03 -2.90 19.63
CA THR A 215 6.30 -2.20 20.89
C THR A 215 5.12 -1.33 21.24
N TYR A 216 4.62 -1.46 22.47
CA TYR A 216 3.49 -0.68 22.98
C TYR A 216 3.90 0.17 24.17
N ASP A 217 3.42 1.41 24.20
CA ASP A 217 3.38 2.19 25.43
C ASP A 217 2.20 1.72 26.29
N VAL A 218 2.49 1.03 27.38
CA VAL A 218 1.48 0.51 28.33
C VAL A 218 1.53 1.23 29.66
N THR A 219 2.26 2.34 29.75
CA THR A 219 2.34 3.20 30.94
C THR A 219 0.94 3.51 31.52
N PRO A 220 -0.05 3.98 30.73
CA PRO A 220 -1.36 4.33 31.28
C PRO A 220 -2.22 3.12 31.67
N LEU A 221 -1.80 1.90 31.32
CA LEU A 221 -2.57 0.67 31.59
C LEU A 221 -2.16 0.01 32.91
N LEU A 222 -1.01 0.37 33.47
CA LEU A 222 -0.54 -0.14 34.76
C LEU A 222 -1.20 0.62 35.92
N ARG A 223 -1.37 -0.08 37.05
CA ARG A 223 -1.95 0.47 38.28
C ARG A 223 -1.11 0.07 39.49
N PRO A 224 -1.16 0.80 40.62
CA PRO A 224 -0.53 0.35 41.85
C PRO A 224 -1.08 -1.01 42.33
N GLY A 225 -0.22 -1.83 42.91
CA GLY A 225 -0.57 -3.16 43.40
C GLY A 225 -0.67 -4.22 42.30
N ALA A 226 -1.74 -5.01 42.30
CA ALA A 226 -1.87 -6.19 41.44
C ALA A 226 -2.20 -5.84 39.98
N ASN A 227 -1.36 -6.32 39.07
CA ASN A 227 -1.49 -6.16 37.63
C ASN A 227 -1.49 -7.52 36.93
N VAL A 228 -2.06 -7.57 35.73
CA VAL A 228 -2.06 -8.76 34.87
C VAL A 228 -1.73 -8.36 33.44
N VAL A 229 -0.82 -9.10 32.82
CA VAL A 229 -0.68 -9.15 31.35
C VAL A 229 -1.31 -10.45 30.88
N GLY A 230 -2.16 -10.36 29.85
CA GLY A 230 -2.81 -11.49 29.21
C GLY A 230 -2.63 -11.45 27.69
N ALA A 231 -2.60 -12.61 27.05
CA ALA A 231 -2.62 -12.73 25.59
C ALA A 231 -3.57 -13.86 25.14
N MET A 232 -4.28 -13.65 24.05
CA MET A 232 -4.97 -14.71 23.30
C MET A 232 -4.14 -15.00 22.05
N LEU A 233 -3.90 -16.27 21.71
CA LEU A 233 -3.16 -16.64 20.49
C LEU A 233 -4.09 -17.19 19.41
N GLY A 234 -3.77 -16.89 18.16
CA GLY A 234 -4.46 -17.39 16.97
C GLY A 234 -3.56 -18.19 16.04
N ASP A 235 -4.14 -19.07 15.23
CA ASP A 235 -3.38 -19.92 14.30
C ASP A 235 -2.64 -19.11 13.22
N GLY A 236 -3.33 -18.11 12.64
CA GLY A 236 -2.81 -17.21 11.63
C GLY A 236 -2.18 -17.92 10.43
N TRP A 237 -1.27 -17.21 9.77
CA TRP A 237 -0.45 -17.76 8.69
C TRP A 237 0.58 -18.80 9.16
N TYR A 238 0.96 -18.76 10.44
CA TYR A 238 2.01 -19.64 10.98
C TYR A 238 1.61 -21.12 10.91
N ARG A 239 0.39 -21.43 11.37
CA ARG A 239 -0.11 -22.82 11.40
C ARG A 239 -1.53 -23.02 10.88
N GLY A 240 -2.25 -21.97 10.51
CA GLY A 240 -3.55 -22.07 9.82
C GLY A 240 -3.44 -22.70 8.43
N ASN A 241 -4.57 -22.85 7.76
CA ASN A 241 -4.58 -23.20 6.34
C ASN A 241 -3.99 -22.06 5.51
N LEU A 242 -3.14 -22.38 4.55
CA LEU A 242 -2.49 -21.38 3.70
C LEU A 242 -2.19 -21.98 2.31
N GLY A 243 -2.61 -21.27 1.27
CA GLY A 243 -2.49 -21.66 -0.13
C GLY A 243 -3.50 -22.71 -0.62
N PHE A 244 -3.53 -22.86 -1.94
CA PHE A 244 -4.50 -23.69 -2.68
C PHE A 244 -4.21 -25.20 -2.65
N PHE A 245 -3.10 -25.62 -2.05
CA PHE A 245 -2.82 -27.05 -1.82
C PHE A 245 -3.51 -27.62 -0.57
N GLY A 246 -4.21 -26.79 0.22
CA GLY A 246 -4.89 -27.21 1.46
C GLY A 246 -3.92 -27.60 2.56
N GLN A 247 -2.76 -26.94 2.60
CA GLN A 247 -1.71 -27.21 3.59
C GLN A 247 -1.99 -26.45 4.89
N ARG A 248 -1.59 -27.05 6.02
CA ARG A 248 -1.67 -26.49 7.38
C ARG A 248 -0.35 -26.73 8.09
N ASN A 249 -0.03 -25.93 9.12
CA ASN A 249 1.21 -26.07 9.90
C ASN A 249 2.50 -25.87 9.07
N LEU A 250 2.49 -24.94 8.10
CA LEU A 250 3.61 -24.73 7.17
C LEU A 250 4.90 -24.26 7.84
N TYR A 251 4.79 -23.42 8.87
CA TYR A 251 5.95 -22.85 9.57
C TYR A 251 6.18 -23.49 10.93
N GLY A 252 5.15 -24.10 11.51
CA GLY A 252 5.24 -24.98 12.66
C GLY A 252 3.88 -25.39 13.20
N ARG A 253 3.88 -26.21 14.25
CA ARG A 253 2.65 -26.80 14.83
C ARG A 253 2.22 -26.14 16.14
N ARG A 254 3.13 -25.46 16.84
CA ARG A 254 2.89 -24.94 18.19
C ARG A 254 2.79 -23.43 18.20
N LEU A 255 1.72 -22.90 18.79
CA LEU A 255 1.60 -21.48 19.07
C LEU A 255 2.51 -21.09 20.23
N ALA A 256 3.10 -19.91 20.15
CA ALA A 256 3.92 -19.37 21.22
C ALA A 256 3.89 -17.85 21.26
N LEU A 257 4.02 -17.29 22.45
CA LEU A 257 4.18 -15.87 22.74
C LEU A 257 5.62 -15.61 23.19
N ARG A 258 6.18 -14.49 22.76
CA ARG A 258 7.35 -13.88 23.41
C ARG A 258 6.97 -12.46 23.80
N ALA A 259 6.93 -12.17 25.10
CA ALA A 259 6.49 -10.88 25.64
C ALA A 259 7.46 -10.39 26.73
N GLN A 260 7.88 -9.13 26.64
CA GLN A 260 8.76 -8.48 27.61
C GLN A 260 8.19 -7.11 27.97
N LEU A 261 7.64 -6.98 29.18
CA LEU A 261 7.25 -5.71 29.78
C LEU A 261 8.44 -5.17 30.55
N GLU A 262 8.89 -3.97 30.21
CA GLU A 262 9.90 -3.21 30.96
C GLU A 262 9.25 -2.00 31.63
N ILE A 263 9.41 -1.87 32.94
CA ILE A 263 8.82 -0.83 33.78
C ILE A 263 9.95 -0.01 34.38
N HIS A 264 9.96 1.29 34.12
CA HIS A 264 10.86 2.24 34.76
C HIS A 264 10.08 3.06 35.77
N TYR A 265 10.56 3.10 37.01
CA TYR A 265 9.93 3.81 38.12
C TYR A 265 10.51 5.22 38.30
N GLU A 266 9.77 6.09 38.98
CA GLU A 266 10.25 7.44 39.35
C GLU A 266 11.46 7.38 40.29
N SER A 267 11.58 6.32 41.11
CA SER A 267 12.74 6.06 41.97
C SER A 267 14.04 5.73 41.21
N GLY A 268 13.97 5.52 39.90
CA GLY A 268 15.08 5.05 39.07
C GLY A 268 15.22 3.53 39.01
N ARG A 269 14.44 2.78 39.79
CA ARG A 269 14.36 1.31 39.68
C ARG A 269 13.78 0.91 38.33
N THR A 270 14.24 -0.22 37.79
CA THR A 270 13.66 -0.86 36.60
C THR A 270 13.26 -2.29 36.92
N GLU A 271 12.12 -2.73 36.42
CA GLU A 271 11.60 -4.09 36.58
C GLU A 271 11.24 -4.68 35.22
N ARG A 272 11.41 -5.99 35.06
CA ARG A 272 10.99 -6.73 33.86
C ARG A 272 10.03 -7.84 34.20
N VAL A 273 8.90 -7.87 33.52
CA VAL A 273 7.92 -8.95 33.55
C VAL A 273 7.95 -9.63 32.19
N VAL A 274 8.44 -10.87 32.15
CA VAL A 274 8.78 -11.57 30.90
C VAL A 274 7.91 -12.79 30.65
N SER A 275 7.81 -13.27 29.42
CA SER A 275 7.28 -14.60 29.15
C SER A 275 8.27 -15.67 29.64
N ASP A 276 7.85 -16.48 30.61
CA ASP A 276 8.63 -17.52 31.29
C ASP A 276 7.69 -18.58 31.91
N SER A 277 8.23 -19.47 32.75
CA SER A 277 7.47 -20.55 33.41
C SER A 277 6.42 -20.06 34.43
N ASN A 278 6.38 -18.77 34.77
CA ASN A 278 5.38 -18.22 35.70
C ASN A 278 4.06 -17.87 35.01
N TRP A 279 3.98 -18.03 33.69
CA TRP A 279 2.73 -17.87 32.94
C TRP A 279 1.86 -19.12 33.07
N LYS A 280 0.55 -18.90 33.03
CA LYS A 280 -0.46 -19.96 32.95
C LYS A 280 -1.26 -19.85 31.65
N THR A 281 -1.90 -20.95 31.26
CA THR A 281 -2.73 -21.03 30.07
C THR A 281 -3.98 -21.88 30.25
N ILE A 282 -5.03 -21.53 29.52
CA ILE A 282 -6.28 -22.29 29.38
C ILE A 282 -6.78 -22.14 27.95
N ALA A 283 -7.60 -23.08 27.48
CA ALA A 283 -8.31 -22.90 26.20
C ALA A 283 -9.39 -21.80 26.33
N GLY A 284 -9.47 -20.93 25.33
CA GLY A 284 -10.35 -19.76 25.32
C GLY A 284 -11.71 -19.98 24.66
N PRO A 285 -12.51 -18.90 24.53
CA PRO A 285 -13.87 -18.94 23.95
C PRO A 285 -13.90 -19.04 22.42
N VAL A 286 -12.82 -18.64 21.73
CA VAL A 286 -12.63 -18.95 20.31
C VAL A 286 -12.27 -20.43 20.22
N LEU A 287 -13.21 -21.25 19.75
CA LEU A 287 -13.09 -22.71 19.67
C LEU A 287 -12.30 -23.17 18.44
N ALA A 288 -12.32 -22.37 17.39
CA ALA A 288 -11.49 -22.53 16.19
C ALA A 288 -11.38 -21.18 15.49
N SER A 289 -10.22 -20.88 14.92
CA SER A 289 -10.05 -19.75 14.00
C SER A 289 -9.07 -20.11 12.89
N ASP A 290 -9.47 -19.82 11.65
CA ASP A 290 -8.66 -20.05 10.47
C ASP A 290 -8.90 -18.90 9.48
N ILE A 291 -7.85 -18.42 8.81
CA ILE A 291 -7.95 -17.29 7.87
C ILE A 291 -8.93 -17.60 6.74
N TYR A 292 -8.97 -18.84 6.25
CA TYR A 292 -9.89 -19.26 5.17
C TYR A 292 -11.20 -19.85 5.69
N GLY A 293 -11.14 -20.56 6.82
CA GLY A 293 -12.27 -21.28 7.40
C GLY A 293 -13.28 -20.39 8.13
N GLY A 294 -12.84 -19.27 8.69
CA GLY A 294 -13.62 -18.42 9.59
C GLY A 294 -13.37 -18.73 11.07
N GLU A 295 -14.22 -18.17 11.95
CA GLU A 295 -14.09 -18.28 13.41
C GLU A 295 -15.33 -18.90 14.06
N THR A 296 -15.13 -19.82 15.00
CA THR A 296 -16.19 -20.35 15.86
C THR A 296 -15.97 -19.88 17.29
N TYR A 297 -16.95 -19.19 17.85
CA TYR A 297 -16.89 -18.59 19.18
C TYR A 297 -18.06 -19.04 20.06
N ASP A 298 -17.78 -19.43 21.30
CA ASP A 298 -18.79 -19.76 22.32
C ASP A 298 -18.76 -18.73 23.46
N ALA A 299 -19.77 -17.86 23.48
CA ALA A 299 -19.85 -16.79 24.46
C ALA A 299 -20.13 -17.29 25.88
N ARG A 300 -20.69 -18.49 26.06
CA ARG A 300 -20.88 -19.07 27.40
C ARG A 300 -19.54 -19.26 28.10
N ARG A 301 -18.56 -19.77 27.35
CA ARG A 301 -17.17 -19.90 27.81
C ARG A 301 -16.48 -18.55 28.00
N GLY A 302 -16.85 -17.55 27.18
CA GLY A 302 -16.40 -16.16 27.37
C GLY A 302 -16.84 -15.60 28.72
N GLU A 303 -18.09 -15.88 29.13
CA GLU A 303 -18.62 -15.49 30.44
C GLU A 303 -17.93 -16.23 31.60
N GLU A 304 -17.71 -17.54 31.46
CA GLU A 304 -16.96 -18.33 32.46
C GLU A 304 -15.56 -17.78 32.72
N LEU A 305 -14.92 -17.22 31.68
CA LEU A 305 -13.57 -16.67 31.73
C LEU A 305 -13.57 -15.13 31.87
N SER A 306 -14.69 -14.53 32.23
CA SER A 306 -14.81 -13.08 32.36
C SER A 306 -13.81 -12.53 33.39
N GLY A 307 -13.06 -11.49 33.02
CA GLY A 307 -12.03 -10.90 33.87
C GLY A 307 -10.70 -11.65 33.91
N TRP A 308 -10.47 -12.69 33.09
CA TRP A 308 -9.23 -13.49 33.08
C TRP A 308 -7.93 -12.66 32.98
N ALA A 309 -7.97 -11.55 32.24
CA ALA A 309 -6.85 -10.63 32.05
C ALA A 309 -6.80 -9.49 33.09
N SER A 310 -7.55 -9.61 34.20
CA SER A 310 -7.60 -8.65 35.31
C SER A 310 -7.25 -9.31 36.64
N ALA A 311 -6.99 -8.49 37.67
CA ALA A 311 -6.87 -8.94 39.06
C ALA A 311 -7.94 -8.27 39.95
N PRO A 312 -8.48 -8.97 40.96
CA PRO A 312 -8.23 -10.40 41.27
C PRO A 312 -8.93 -11.33 40.26
N TYR A 313 -8.37 -12.52 40.04
CA TYR A 313 -8.98 -13.60 39.25
C TYR A 313 -8.43 -14.94 39.73
N ASP A 314 -9.30 -15.93 39.88
CA ASP A 314 -8.93 -17.28 40.31
C ASP A 314 -8.48 -18.12 39.11
N ASP A 315 -7.17 -18.35 39.00
CA ASP A 315 -6.55 -19.14 37.93
C ASP A 315 -5.98 -20.47 38.42
N ARG A 316 -6.53 -21.03 39.51
CA ARG A 316 -6.09 -22.33 40.06
C ARG A 316 -6.28 -23.48 39.07
N ASP A 317 -7.33 -23.41 38.24
CA ASP A 317 -7.63 -24.43 37.22
C ASP A 317 -6.85 -24.24 35.91
N TRP A 318 -5.99 -23.22 35.83
CA TRP A 318 -5.17 -22.97 34.65
C TRP A 318 -3.90 -23.82 34.68
N SER A 319 -3.50 -24.33 33.52
CA SER A 319 -2.28 -25.13 33.38
C SER A 319 -1.04 -24.24 33.28
N ALA A 320 0.11 -24.72 33.74
CA ALA A 320 1.39 -24.07 33.44
C ALA A 320 1.69 -24.10 31.93
N VAL A 321 2.29 -23.02 31.42
CA VAL A 321 2.81 -22.99 30.03
C VAL A 321 4.01 -23.93 29.86
N ALA A 322 4.31 -24.29 28.62
CA ALA A 322 5.57 -24.90 28.25
C ALA A 322 6.55 -23.83 27.74
N LEU A 323 7.85 -24.04 27.93
CA LEU A 323 8.90 -23.29 27.25
C LEU A 323 9.15 -23.89 25.87
N LEU A 324 9.42 -23.05 24.87
CA LEU A 324 9.75 -23.46 23.51
C LEU A 324 11.12 -22.91 23.11
N ASP A 325 11.76 -23.61 22.17
CA ASP A 325 12.98 -23.12 21.53
C ASP A 325 12.67 -21.93 20.62
N PRO A 326 13.60 -20.98 20.47
CA PRO A 326 13.43 -19.87 19.55
C PRO A 326 13.33 -20.37 18.10
N PRO A 327 12.51 -19.71 17.25
CA PRO A 327 12.53 -19.99 15.82
C PRO A 327 13.88 -19.55 15.22
N PRO A 328 14.26 -20.05 14.04
CA PRO A 328 15.47 -19.62 13.34
C PRO A 328 15.38 -18.17 12.80
N ALA A 329 14.21 -17.55 12.88
CA ALA A 329 13.96 -16.22 12.35
C ALA A 329 14.52 -15.10 13.23
N ASP A 330 15.12 -14.10 12.58
CA ASP A 330 15.53 -12.86 13.23
C ASP A 330 14.31 -12.06 13.69
N LEU A 331 14.35 -11.57 14.92
CA LEU A 331 13.32 -10.66 15.43
C LEU A 331 13.62 -9.24 14.96
N VAL A 332 12.64 -8.63 14.32
CA VAL A 332 12.76 -7.30 13.72
C VAL A 332 11.59 -6.41 14.13
N ALA A 333 11.83 -5.13 14.39
CA ALA A 333 10.79 -4.17 14.69
C ALA A 333 9.83 -4.04 13.50
N SER A 334 8.54 -3.95 13.79
CA SER A 334 7.54 -3.63 12.77
C SER A 334 7.66 -2.17 12.34
N MET A 335 7.88 -1.95 11.04
CA MET A 335 8.03 -0.63 10.42
C MET A 335 6.96 -0.35 9.36
N SER A 336 6.09 -1.32 9.07
CA SER A 336 4.95 -1.16 8.17
C SER A 336 3.74 -0.55 8.92
N PRO A 337 2.86 0.17 8.21
CA PRO A 337 1.57 0.56 8.78
C PRO A 337 0.79 -0.68 9.24
N PRO A 338 0.26 -0.69 10.48
CA PRO A 338 -0.40 -1.86 11.03
C PRO A 338 -1.74 -2.14 10.36
N VAL A 339 -2.23 -3.37 10.46
CA VAL A 339 -3.60 -3.69 10.03
C VAL A 339 -4.61 -3.18 11.06
N ARG A 340 -5.66 -2.49 10.61
CA ARG A 340 -6.70 -1.88 11.46
C ARG A 340 -8.09 -1.97 10.85
N ARG A 341 -9.11 -1.73 11.68
CA ARG A 341 -10.46 -1.39 11.23
C ARG A 341 -10.42 -0.03 10.54
N VAL A 342 -10.69 0.04 9.24
CA VAL A 342 -10.55 1.27 8.44
C VAL A 342 -11.88 1.89 8.03
N ARG A 343 -13.00 1.12 8.04
CA ARG A 343 -14.33 1.65 7.74
C ARG A 343 -15.44 0.73 8.24
N GLU A 344 -16.56 1.31 8.66
CA GLU A 344 -17.81 0.57 8.90
C GLU A 344 -18.77 0.75 7.73
N LEU A 345 -19.45 -0.32 7.33
CA LEU A 345 -20.44 -0.37 6.25
C LEU A 345 -21.77 -0.90 6.78
N ARG A 346 -22.84 -0.12 6.60
CA ARG A 346 -24.20 -0.57 6.93
C ARG A 346 -24.82 -1.26 5.72
N PRO A 347 -25.63 -2.31 5.93
CA PRO A 347 -26.40 -2.92 4.85
C PRO A 347 -27.25 -1.89 4.11
N VAL A 348 -27.14 -1.87 2.78
CA VAL A 348 -27.99 -1.07 1.89
C VAL A 348 -29.28 -1.80 1.54
N ASN A 349 -29.30 -3.13 1.69
CA ASN A 349 -30.48 -3.97 1.50
C ASN A 349 -30.43 -5.21 2.42
N VAL A 350 -31.60 -5.66 2.87
CA VAL A 350 -31.77 -6.89 3.66
C VAL A 350 -32.98 -7.64 3.11
N HIS A 351 -32.80 -8.88 2.69
CA HIS A 351 -33.87 -9.69 2.12
C HIS A 351 -33.72 -11.17 2.47
N ARG A 352 -34.80 -11.94 2.33
CA ARG A 352 -34.76 -13.40 2.45
C ARG A 352 -34.47 -13.99 1.08
N ALA A 353 -33.38 -14.74 0.95
CA ALA A 353 -33.04 -15.45 -0.28
C ALA A 353 -33.96 -16.67 -0.48
N PRO A 354 -34.09 -17.19 -1.71
CA PRO A 354 -34.82 -18.45 -1.97
C PRO A 354 -34.29 -19.65 -1.16
N SER A 355 -33.01 -19.67 -0.79
CA SER A 355 -32.43 -20.66 0.13
C SER A 355 -33.03 -20.63 1.54
N GLY A 356 -33.77 -19.57 1.90
CA GLY A 356 -34.33 -19.33 3.23
C GLY A 356 -33.44 -18.49 4.15
N GLU A 357 -32.17 -18.31 3.81
CA GLU A 357 -31.22 -17.47 4.56
C GLU A 357 -31.59 -15.97 4.47
N MET A 358 -31.27 -15.20 5.53
CA MET A 358 -31.37 -13.74 5.47
C MET A 358 -30.07 -13.17 4.91
N VAL A 359 -30.14 -12.49 3.77
CA VAL A 359 -29.00 -11.90 3.08
C VAL A 359 -28.95 -10.39 3.32
N PHE A 360 -27.78 -9.93 3.77
CA PHE A 360 -27.44 -8.52 3.94
C PHE A 360 -26.49 -8.10 2.82
N ASP A 361 -26.90 -7.13 1.99
CA ASP A 361 -26.03 -6.50 0.99
C ASP A 361 -25.39 -5.24 1.59
N LEU A 362 -24.06 -5.23 1.69
CA LEU A 362 -23.30 -4.08 2.22
C LEU A 362 -23.01 -3.00 1.17
N GLY A 363 -23.41 -3.21 -0.08
CA GLY A 363 -23.29 -2.26 -1.19
C GLY A 363 -21.86 -2.11 -1.75
N GLN A 364 -20.89 -2.81 -1.16
CA GLN A 364 -19.48 -2.76 -1.51
C GLN A 364 -18.84 -4.11 -1.21
N ASN A 365 -18.02 -4.63 -2.14
CA ASN A 365 -17.13 -5.76 -1.90
C ASN A 365 -15.85 -5.27 -1.20
N PHE A 366 -15.52 -5.81 -0.02
CA PHE A 366 -14.36 -5.40 0.77
C PHE A 366 -13.78 -6.55 1.59
N THR A 367 -12.62 -6.33 2.21
CA THR A 367 -11.97 -7.27 3.12
C THR A 367 -12.22 -6.92 4.57
N GLY A 368 -12.58 -7.91 5.39
CA GLY A 368 -12.82 -7.73 6.82
C GLY A 368 -13.80 -8.76 7.36
N TRP A 369 -14.78 -8.34 8.16
CA TRP A 369 -15.78 -9.23 8.74
C TRP A 369 -17.11 -8.51 9.00
N ALA A 370 -18.10 -9.25 9.50
CA ALA A 370 -19.35 -8.69 10.00
C ALA A 370 -19.33 -8.60 11.53
N ARG A 371 -19.62 -7.40 12.08
CA ARG A 371 -20.03 -7.25 13.47
C ARG A 371 -21.49 -7.68 13.59
N LEU A 372 -21.75 -8.68 14.43
CA LEU A 372 -23.08 -9.15 14.78
C LEU A 372 -23.54 -8.47 16.08
N SER A 373 -24.72 -7.84 16.07
CA SER A 373 -25.38 -7.33 17.28
C SER A 373 -26.70 -8.09 17.48
N ILE A 374 -26.82 -8.84 18.58
CA ILE A 374 -27.93 -9.78 18.74
C ILE A 374 -28.41 -9.93 20.19
N ARG A 375 -29.62 -10.49 20.34
CA ARG A 375 -30.24 -10.90 21.61
C ARG A 375 -30.88 -12.27 21.39
N GLY A 376 -30.76 -13.18 22.34
CA GLY A 376 -31.39 -14.50 22.22
C GLY A 376 -31.04 -15.41 23.40
N PRO A 377 -31.65 -16.61 23.45
CA PRO A 377 -31.37 -17.59 24.50
C PRO A 377 -29.92 -18.08 24.47
N ALA A 378 -29.37 -18.37 25.64
CA ALA A 378 -28.07 -19.03 25.78
C ALA A 378 -28.03 -20.35 24.98
N GLY A 379 -26.92 -20.60 24.28
CA GLY A 379 -26.74 -21.79 23.45
C GLY A 379 -27.33 -21.70 22.05
N THR A 380 -28.03 -20.61 21.70
CA THR A 380 -28.42 -20.34 20.30
C THR A 380 -27.17 -20.05 19.48
N THR A 381 -27.01 -20.71 18.32
CA THR A 381 -25.87 -20.47 17.43
C THR A 381 -26.33 -19.73 16.16
N VAL A 382 -25.71 -18.59 15.89
CA VAL A 382 -25.86 -17.85 14.64
C VAL A 382 -24.69 -18.16 13.73
N THR A 383 -24.98 -18.41 12.45
CA THR A 383 -23.97 -18.68 11.42
C THR A 383 -23.97 -17.54 10.40
N LEU A 384 -22.78 -17.00 10.12
CA LEU A 384 -22.54 -15.95 9.13
C LEU A 384 -21.72 -16.57 7.99
N ARG A 385 -22.24 -16.54 6.77
CA ARG A 385 -21.52 -16.95 5.55
C ARG A 385 -21.28 -15.74 4.67
N PHE A 386 -20.10 -15.66 4.07
CA PHE A 386 -19.66 -14.49 3.31
C PHE A 386 -19.49 -14.82 1.82
N GLY A 387 -19.80 -13.87 0.95
CA GLY A 387 -19.64 -14.02 -0.50
C GLY A 387 -19.57 -12.70 -1.25
N GLU A 388 -18.91 -12.71 -2.40
CA GLU A 388 -18.68 -11.51 -3.22
C GLU A 388 -19.89 -11.14 -4.09
N VAL A 389 -20.62 -12.15 -4.55
CA VAL A 389 -21.73 -12.03 -5.51
C VAL A 389 -22.92 -12.91 -5.08
N LEU A 390 -24.08 -12.64 -5.65
CA LEU A 390 -25.26 -13.51 -5.58
C LEU A 390 -25.41 -14.25 -6.90
N ASP A 391 -25.97 -15.46 -6.86
CA ASP A 391 -26.38 -16.15 -8.08
C ASP A 391 -27.61 -15.49 -8.73
N ARG A 392 -28.03 -16.01 -9.89
CA ARG A 392 -29.17 -15.50 -10.65
C ARG A 392 -30.50 -15.55 -9.90
N ASP A 393 -30.62 -16.44 -8.92
CA ASP A 393 -31.83 -16.62 -8.11
C ASP A 393 -31.80 -15.72 -6.86
N GLY A 394 -30.67 -15.04 -6.61
CA GLY A 394 -30.47 -14.15 -5.46
C GLY A 394 -29.92 -14.87 -4.22
N ASN A 395 -29.43 -16.11 -4.34
CA ASN A 395 -28.75 -16.79 -3.24
C ASN A 395 -27.27 -16.40 -3.18
N LEU A 396 -26.66 -16.58 -2.00
CA LEU A 396 -25.22 -16.37 -1.84
C LEU A 396 -24.43 -17.36 -2.70
N TYR A 397 -23.58 -16.85 -3.60
CA TYR A 397 -22.70 -17.67 -4.41
C TYR A 397 -21.32 -17.80 -3.75
N THR A 398 -20.89 -19.04 -3.52
CA THR A 398 -19.62 -19.34 -2.81
C THR A 398 -18.72 -20.32 -3.55
N ALA A 399 -19.08 -20.74 -4.78
CA ALA A 399 -18.28 -21.75 -5.49
C ALA A 399 -16.87 -21.24 -5.83
N ASN A 400 -16.72 -19.95 -6.13
CA ASN A 400 -15.43 -19.32 -6.41
C ASN A 400 -14.52 -19.17 -5.17
N LEU A 401 -15.02 -19.44 -3.96
CA LEU A 401 -14.22 -19.47 -2.73
C LEU A 401 -13.37 -20.74 -2.62
N ARG A 402 -13.65 -21.74 -3.48
CA ARG A 402 -12.98 -23.05 -3.51
C ARG A 402 -13.07 -23.74 -2.14
N ARG A 403 -11.94 -23.98 -1.45
CA ARG A 403 -11.94 -24.63 -0.13
C ARG A 403 -12.12 -23.65 1.03
N ALA A 404 -12.06 -22.34 0.79
CA ALA A 404 -12.30 -21.35 1.84
C ALA A 404 -13.79 -21.35 2.21
N SER A 405 -14.09 -21.76 3.44
CA SER A 405 -15.47 -21.84 3.91
C SER A 405 -16.07 -20.46 4.21
N GLN A 406 -15.23 -19.49 4.60
CA GLN A 406 -15.64 -18.15 5.04
C GLN A 406 -16.91 -18.18 5.88
N THR A 407 -16.86 -18.85 7.02
CA THR A 407 -18.03 -19.05 7.86
C THR A 407 -17.70 -18.79 9.32
N ASP A 408 -18.36 -17.79 9.89
CA ASP A 408 -18.27 -17.51 11.32
C ASP A 408 -19.47 -18.09 12.06
N ARG A 409 -19.24 -18.65 13.25
CA ARG A 409 -20.28 -19.21 14.12
C ARG A 409 -20.18 -18.62 15.51
N TYR A 410 -21.27 -18.04 15.98
CA TYR A 410 -21.35 -17.42 17.31
C TYR A 410 -22.44 -18.08 18.14
N THR A 411 -22.07 -18.69 19.27
CA THR A 411 -23.00 -19.27 20.24
C THR A 411 -23.24 -18.31 21.38
N LEU A 412 -24.49 -17.90 21.59
CA LEU A 412 -24.90 -16.88 22.54
C LEU A 412 -24.74 -17.35 24.00
N SER A 413 -24.40 -16.41 24.86
CA SER A 413 -24.36 -16.58 26.33
C SER A 413 -25.72 -16.37 27.00
N GLY A 414 -26.67 -15.71 26.31
CA GLY A 414 -27.98 -15.36 26.85
C GLY A 414 -28.03 -13.98 27.51
N LYS A 415 -27.04 -13.13 27.24
CA LYS A 415 -27.02 -11.75 27.73
C LYS A 415 -28.11 -10.91 27.09
N ALA A 416 -28.50 -9.83 27.76
CA ALA A 416 -29.53 -8.91 27.26
C ALA A 416 -29.21 -8.39 25.86
N ARG A 417 -27.93 -8.11 25.56
CA ARG A 417 -27.40 -7.78 24.23
C ARG A 417 -25.98 -8.29 24.11
N GLU A 418 -25.69 -8.93 22.99
CA GLU A 418 -24.38 -9.49 22.66
C GLU A 418 -23.86 -8.85 21.38
N VAL A 419 -22.54 -8.58 21.35
CA VAL A 419 -21.83 -8.07 20.18
C VAL A 419 -20.66 -9.00 19.90
N TYR A 420 -20.59 -9.48 18.67
CA TYR A 420 -19.53 -10.38 18.20
C TYR A 420 -18.79 -9.75 17.02
N GLU A 421 -17.47 -9.78 17.11
CA GLU A 421 -16.52 -9.62 16.01
C GLU A 421 -15.49 -10.76 16.13
N PRO A 422 -15.06 -11.37 15.01
CA PRO A 422 -13.98 -12.34 15.03
C PRO A 422 -12.64 -11.71 15.43
N HIS A 423 -11.70 -12.54 15.90
CA HIS A 423 -10.39 -12.13 16.39
C HIS A 423 -9.28 -12.43 15.38
N PHE A 424 -9.29 -13.62 14.76
CA PHE A 424 -8.16 -14.12 13.97
C PHE A 424 -8.54 -14.64 12.57
N THR A 425 -9.60 -14.10 11.98
CA THR A 425 -9.99 -14.37 10.59
C THR A 425 -10.44 -13.10 9.86
N PHE A 426 -10.47 -13.16 8.54
CA PHE A 426 -11.06 -12.15 7.67
C PHE A 426 -11.60 -12.78 6.40
N HIS A 427 -12.49 -12.06 5.72
CA HIS A 427 -13.26 -12.51 4.56
C HIS A 427 -13.23 -11.44 3.49
N GLY A 428 -13.34 -11.81 2.21
CA GLY A 428 -13.56 -10.90 1.10
C GLY A 428 -14.99 -11.04 0.59
N PHE A 429 -15.82 -10.00 0.78
CA PHE A 429 -17.26 -10.13 0.56
C PHE A 429 -17.97 -8.80 0.38
N ARG A 430 -19.15 -8.88 -0.23
CA ARG A 430 -20.19 -7.83 -0.23
C ARG A 430 -21.44 -8.27 0.53
N TYR A 431 -21.75 -9.56 0.46
CA TYR A 431 -22.97 -10.14 0.98
C TYR A 431 -22.68 -11.03 2.20
N VAL A 432 -23.57 -10.96 3.18
CA VAL A 432 -23.56 -11.85 4.35
C VAL A 432 -24.89 -12.59 4.41
N ALA A 433 -24.84 -13.92 4.29
CA ALA A 433 -25.99 -14.78 4.55
C ALA A 433 -25.98 -15.23 6.02
N VAL A 434 -27.11 -15.02 6.71
CA VAL A 434 -27.24 -15.26 8.15
C VAL A 434 -28.32 -16.31 8.40
N ALA A 435 -27.95 -17.32 9.19
CA ALA A 435 -28.82 -18.39 9.65
C ALA A 435 -28.79 -18.51 11.18
N GLY A 436 -29.84 -19.11 11.75
CA GLY A 436 -29.94 -19.33 13.21
C GLY A 436 -30.35 -18.09 14.02
N LEU A 437 -30.94 -17.07 13.39
CA LEU A 437 -31.42 -15.88 14.09
C LEU A 437 -32.60 -16.24 15.03
N PRO A 438 -32.59 -15.80 16.30
CA PRO A 438 -33.67 -16.05 17.26
C PRO A 438 -34.91 -15.16 17.03
N GLY A 439 -34.84 -14.20 16.10
CA GLY A 439 -35.91 -13.28 15.75
C GLY A 439 -35.64 -12.57 14.42
N PRO A 440 -36.58 -11.76 13.91
CA PRO A 440 -36.41 -11.02 12.66
C PRO A 440 -35.24 -10.03 12.78
N PRO A 441 -34.32 -9.98 11.80
CA PRO A 441 -33.23 -9.02 11.82
C PRO A 441 -33.69 -7.63 11.39
N ASP A 442 -32.90 -6.63 11.75
CA ASP A 442 -32.95 -5.27 11.20
C ASP A 442 -31.57 -4.88 10.61
N SER A 443 -31.48 -3.67 10.04
CA SER A 443 -30.24 -3.16 9.43
C SER A 443 -29.10 -2.91 10.43
N THR A 444 -29.34 -3.04 11.75
CA THR A 444 -28.33 -2.94 12.81
C THR A 444 -27.81 -4.30 13.27
N THR A 445 -28.44 -5.39 12.82
CA THR A 445 -28.04 -6.77 13.15
C THR A 445 -26.64 -7.07 12.64
N ILE A 446 -26.32 -6.61 11.42
CA ILE A 446 -25.02 -6.75 10.78
C ILE A 446 -24.44 -5.37 10.46
N THR A 447 -23.16 -5.18 10.76
CA THR A 447 -22.35 -4.07 10.25
C THR A 447 -21.06 -4.63 9.67
N GLY A 448 -20.76 -4.33 8.41
CA GLY A 448 -19.49 -4.69 7.80
C GLY A 448 -18.35 -3.86 8.41
N ILE A 449 -17.27 -4.52 8.83
CA ILE A 449 -16.07 -3.88 9.34
C ILE A 449 -14.96 -4.14 8.32
N ALA A 450 -14.65 -3.12 7.52
CA ALA A 450 -13.55 -3.20 6.57
C ALA A 450 -12.22 -3.06 7.29
N VAL A 451 -11.26 -3.89 6.89
CA VAL A 451 -9.95 -4.03 7.50
C VAL A 451 -8.88 -4.05 6.41
N SER A 452 -7.80 -3.31 6.65
CA SER A 452 -6.61 -3.28 5.79
C SER A 452 -5.41 -2.80 6.61
N SER A 453 -4.21 -2.90 6.06
CA SER A 453 -3.10 -2.03 6.49
C SER A 453 -3.58 -0.58 6.47
N ASP A 454 -3.28 0.17 7.52
CA ASP A 454 -3.73 1.55 7.73
C ASP A 454 -2.89 2.52 6.90
N LEU A 455 -3.03 2.40 5.58
CA LEU A 455 -2.33 3.21 4.60
C LEU A 455 -3.09 4.52 4.41
N ALA A 456 -2.40 5.64 4.63
CA ALA A 456 -2.98 6.96 4.38
C ALA A 456 -3.30 7.09 2.89
N GLN A 457 -4.54 7.44 2.56
CA GLN A 457 -4.89 7.77 1.18
C GLN A 457 -4.23 9.10 0.79
N THR A 458 -3.30 9.06 -0.16
CA THR A 458 -2.51 10.21 -0.60
C THR A 458 -3.02 10.79 -1.90
N GLY A 459 -3.66 9.97 -2.74
CA GLY A 459 -4.14 10.35 -4.06
C GLY A 459 -5.65 10.42 -4.19
N SER A 460 -6.11 11.28 -5.09
CA SER A 460 -7.48 11.30 -5.60
C SER A 460 -7.52 11.80 -7.04
N LEU A 461 -8.52 11.32 -7.78
CA LEU A 461 -8.92 11.84 -9.09
C LEU A 461 -10.45 11.83 -9.14
N VAL A 462 -11.04 12.93 -9.55
CA VAL A 462 -12.48 13.05 -9.84
C VAL A 462 -12.63 13.64 -11.23
N THR A 463 -13.47 13.05 -12.07
CA THR A 463 -13.74 13.49 -13.45
C THR A 463 -15.21 13.89 -13.61
N SER A 464 -15.56 14.46 -14.76
CA SER A 464 -16.95 14.70 -15.15
C SER A 464 -17.74 13.43 -15.53
N ASP A 465 -17.08 12.27 -15.66
CA ASP A 465 -17.72 11.00 -16.03
C ASP A 465 -17.93 10.10 -14.79
N SER A 466 -19.18 9.75 -14.51
CA SER A 466 -19.55 8.96 -13.33
C SER A 466 -19.03 7.52 -13.35
N LEU A 467 -18.88 6.92 -14.53
CA LEU A 467 -18.37 5.55 -14.69
C LEU A 467 -16.86 5.51 -14.47
N LEU A 468 -16.10 6.49 -14.98
CA LEU A 468 -14.67 6.62 -14.65
C LEU A 468 -14.46 6.88 -13.16
N ASN A 469 -15.33 7.67 -12.53
CA ASN A 469 -15.29 7.85 -11.08
C ASN A 469 -15.60 6.55 -10.32
N GLN A 470 -16.49 5.70 -10.86
CA GLN A 470 -16.75 4.36 -10.28
C GLN A 470 -15.54 3.44 -10.48
N LEU A 471 -14.89 3.46 -11.64
CA LEU A 471 -13.65 2.72 -11.90
C LEU A 471 -12.56 3.08 -10.87
N LEU A 472 -12.32 4.37 -10.64
CA LEU A 472 -11.36 4.83 -9.63
C LEU A 472 -11.73 4.36 -8.21
N ARG A 473 -13.01 4.36 -7.85
CA ARG A 473 -13.48 3.79 -6.56
C ARG A 473 -13.22 2.30 -6.48
N ASN A 474 -13.49 1.54 -7.56
CA ASN A 474 -13.25 0.11 -7.63
C ASN A 474 -11.75 -0.22 -7.47
N ILE A 475 -10.88 0.57 -8.09
CA ILE A 475 -9.42 0.46 -7.97
C ILE A 475 -8.98 0.65 -6.51
N VAL A 476 -9.43 1.74 -5.86
CA VAL A 476 -9.05 2.04 -4.47
C VAL A 476 -9.58 0.98 -3.49
N TRP A 477 -10.80 0.49 -3.68
CA TRP A 477 -11.34 -0.60 -2.88
C TRP A 477 -10.64 -1.93 -3.12
N GLY A 478 -10.28 -2.24 -4.37
CA GLY A 478 -9.51 -3.43 -4.73
C GLY A 478 -8.12 -3.43 -4.08
N GLN A 479 -7.44 -2.28 -4.10
CA GLN A 479 -6.18 -2.09 -3.37
C GLN A 479 -6.36 -2.28 -1.87
N ARG A 480 -7.32 -1.57 -1.26
CA ARG A 480 -7.55 -1.63 0.19
C ARG A 480 -7.81 -3.04 0.68
N SER A 481 -8.63 -3.78 -0.07
CA SER A 481 -8.99 -5.16 0.23
C SER A 481 -7.77 -6.08 0.28
N ASN A 482 -6.82 -5.87 -0.62
CA ASN A 482 -5.68 -6.76 -0.80
C ASN A 482 -4.38 -6.27 -0.16
N PHE A 483 -4.39 -5.14 0.55
CA PHE A 483 -3.22 -4.63 1.26
C PHE A 483 -3.42 -4.89 2.76
N LEU A 484 -3.32 -6.18 3.14
CA LEU A 484 -3.44 -6.65 4.53
C LEU A 484 -2.10 -7.28 4.94
N ASP A 485 -1.19 -6.43 5.43
CA ASP A 485 0.23 -6.72 5.76
C ASP A 485 1.13 -7.20 4.60
N VAL A 486 0.55 -7.83 3.57
CA VAL A 486 1.18 -8.22 2.29
C VAL A 486 0.23 -7.87 1.12
N PRO A 487 0.75 -7.59 -0.10
CA PRO A 487 -0.08 -7.29 -1.28
C PRO A 487 -0.65 -8.59 -1.87
N THR A 488 -1.82 -9.01 -1.41
CA THR A 488 -2.45 -10.27 -1.83
C THR A 488 -3.04 -10.19 -3.23
N ASP A 489 -3.10 -11.29 -3.95
CA ASP A 489 -3.83 -11.38 -5.23
C ASP A 489 -5.33 -11.09 -5.05
N CYS A 490 -5.95 -11.80 -4.11
CA CYS A 490 -7.36 -11.69 -3.79
C CYS A 490 -7.58 -11.93 -2.28
N PRO A 491 -8.66 -11.39 -1.66
CA PRO A 491 -8.83 -11.47 -0.21
C PRO A 491 -9.78 -12.56 0.29
N GLN A 492 -10.38 -13.35 -0.61
CA GLN A 492 -11.55 -14.19 -0.32
C GLN A 492 -11.25 -15.70 -0.38
N ARG A 493 -10.71 -16.22 -1.48
CA ARG A 493 -10.54 -17.69 -1.65
C ARG A 493 -9.35 -18.22 -0.84
N ASP A 494 -9.11 -19.52 -0.94
CA ASP A 494 -8.00 -20.27 -0.32
C ASP A 494 -6.64 -19.97 -1.01
N GLU A 495 -6.29 -18.68 -1.09
CA GLU A 495 -5.08 -18.18 -1.73
C GLU A 495 -4.53 -16.99 -0.95
N ARG A 496 -4.94 -15.75 -1.25
CA ARG A 496 -4.55 -14.56 -0.48
C ARG A 496 -3.04 -14.47 -0.28
N LEU A 497 -2.31 -14.77 -1.35
CA LEU A 497 -0.85 -14.86 -1.34
C LEU A 497 -0.26 -13.58 -1.93
N GLY A 498 0.93 -13.20 -1.47
CA GLY A 498 1.62 -12.02 -1.99
C GLY A 498 2.21 -12.24 -3.39
N TRP A 499 1.34 -12.39 -4.39
CA TRP A 499 1.72 -12.66 -5.76
C TRP A 499 2.52 -11.52 -6.37
N THR A 500 3.72 -11.86 -6.82
CA THR A 500 4.72 -10.88 -7.25
C THR A 500 4.34 -10.16 -8.55
N GLY A 501 3.78 -10.88 -9.53
CA GLY A 501 3.32 -10.30 -10.80
C GLY A 501 2.19 -9.30 -10.61
N ASP A 502 1.21 -9.65 -9.81
CA ASP A 502 0.10 -8.79 -9.42
C ASP A 502 0.61 -7.51 -8.76
N ALA A 503 1.46 -7.66 -7.73
CA ALA A 503 2.00 -6.53 -7.00
C ALA A 503 2.79 -5.58 -7.91
N GLN A 504 3.59 -6.10 -8.85
CA GLN A 504 4.45 -5.26 -9.70
C GLN A 504 3.67 -4.48 -10.76
N VAL A 505 2.66 -5.10 -11.39
CA VAL A 505 1.83 -4.38 -12.37
C VAL A 505 1.02 -3.26 -11.74
N PHE A 506 0.67 -3.39 -10.45
CA PHE A 506 -0.17 -2.43 -9.74
C PHE A 506 0.62 -1.41 -8.91
N ALA A 507 1.90 -1.64 -8.60
CA ALA A 507 2.69 -0.85 -7.64
C ALA A 507 2.67 0.67 -7.89
N ARG A 508 2.68 1.09 -9.17
CA ARG A 508 2.64 2.50 -9.55
C ARG A 508 1.28 3.15 -9.23
N THR A 509 0.19 2.47 -9.56
CA THR A 509 -1.17 2.89 -9.19
C THR A 509 -1.34 2.92 -7.67
N ALA A 510 -0.84 1.89 -6.98
CA ALA A 510 -0.91 1.77 -5.53
C ALA A 510 -0.27 2.96 -4.82
N ALA A 511 0.91 3.40 -5.30
CA ALA A 511 1.67 4.52 -4.75
C ALA A 511 1.07 5.91 -5.04
N PHE A 512 0.23 6.03 -6.06
CA PHE A 512 -0.57 7.24 -6.22
C PHE A 512 -1.74 7.25 -5.23
N ASN A 513 -2.46 6.14 -5.10
CA ASN A 513 -3.66 6.05 -4.27
C ASN A 513 -3.36 6.26 -2.77
N MET A 514 -2.33 5.57 -2.25
CA MET A 514 -2.03 5.50 -0.83
C MET A 514 -0.53 5.56 -0.58
N ASP A 515 -0.14 5.95 0.63
CA ASP A 515 1.23 5.87 1.12
C ASP A 515 1.62 4.41 1.35
N VAL A 516 2.28 3.81 0.37
CA VAL A 516 2.73 2.40 0.37
C VAL A 516 4.21 2.26 0.68
N SER A 517 4.92 3.33 1.07
CA SER A 517 6.39 3.30 1.19
C SER A 517 6.85 2.32 2.27
N GLY A 518 6.27 2.38 3.47
CA GLY A 518 6.57 1.46 4.57
C GLY A 518 6.07 0.04 4.32
N PHE A 519 4.94 -0.09 3.60
CA PHE A 519 4.34 -1.37 3.24
C PHE A 519 5.24 -2.16 2.27
N PHE A 520 5.65 -1.55 1.16
CA PHE A 520 6.57 -2.20 0.22
C PHE A 520 7.98 -2.32 0.77
N ALA A 521 8.46 -1.40 1.61
CA ALA A 521 9.76 -1.57 2.28
C ALA A 521 9.80 -2.83 3.14
N LYS A 522 8.71 -3.16 3.83
CA LYS A 522 8.56 -4.41 4.60
C LYS A 522 8.48 -5.62 3.67
N TRP A 523 7.58 -5.60 2.69
CA TRP A 523 7.37 -6.75 1.80
C TRP A 523 8.60 -7.09 0.94
N LEU A 524 9.34 -6.07 0.48
CA LEU A 524 10.61 -6.27 -0.23
C LEU A 524 11.71 -6.85 0.68
N ALA A 525 11.66 -6.62 1.99
CA ALA A 525 12.57 -7.30 2.92
C ALA A 525 12.22 -8.78 3.05
N ASP A 526 10.94 -9.14 3.01
CA ASP A 526 10.51 -10.55 2.95
C ASP A 526 10.90 -11.19 1.61
N MET A 527 10.79 -10.46 0.49
CA MET A 527 11.21 -10.92 -0.84
C MET A 527 12.70 -11.22 -0.90
N ALA A 528 13.55 -10.29 -0.42
CA ALA A 528 14.98 -10.50 -0.39
C ALA A 528 15.39 -11.68 0.51
N ALA A 529 14.62 -11.94 1.58
CA ALA A 529 14.84 -13.07 2.47
C ALA A 529 14.43 -14.42 1.85
N ASP A 530 13.32 -14.45 1.10
CA ASP A 530 12.83 -15.64 0.40
C ASP A 530 13.50 -15.92 -0.94
N GLN A 531 14.30 -14.97 -1.46
CA GLN A 531 15.05 -15.15 -2.70
C GLN A 531 16.11 -16.25 -2.53
N ASP A 532 16.10 -17.21 -3.44
CA ASP A 532 17.04 -18.33 -3.40
C ASP A 532 18.48 -17.85 -3.69
N PRO A 533 19.53 -18.50 -3.14
CA PRO A 533 20.93 -18.15 -3.43
C PRO A 533 21.32 -18.14 -4.92
N SER A 534 20.60 -18.86 -5.79
CA SER A 534 20.76 -18.78 -7.24
C SER A 534 20.28 -17.45 -7.84
N GLY A 535 19.58 -16.60 -7.08
CA GLY A 535 18.94 -15.37 -7.54
C GLY A 535 17.50 -15.54 -8.02
N SER A 536 16.97 -16.77 -8.04
CA SER A 536 15.57 -17.04 -8.37
C SER A 536 14.63 -16.47 -7.32
N VAL A 537 13.58 -15.78 -7.74
CA VAL A 537 12.56 -15.17 -6.85
C VAL A 537 11.28 -16.01 -6.90
N PRO A 538 10.72 -16.44 -5.76
CA PRO A 538 9.45 -17.16 -5.71
C PRO A 538 8.27 -16.39 -6.34
N TRP A 539 7.25 -17.11 -6.81
CA TRP A 539 6.05 -16.50 -7.40
C TRP A 539 5.25 -15.66 -6.39
N VAL A 540 5.27 -16.08 -5.12
CA VAL A 540 4.56 -15.45 -4.00
C VAL A 540 5.51 -15.17 -2.85
N ILE A 541 5.33 -14.02 -2.20
CA ILE A 541 6.13 -13.56 -1.05
C ILE A 541 5.18 -13.13 0.10
N PRO A 542 5.33 -13.66 1.32
CA PRO A 542 6.21 -14.76 1.71
C PRO A 542 5.95 -16.05 0.93
N ASN A 543 6.89 -17.00 0.91
CA ASN A 543 6.80 -18.24 0.12
C ASN A 543 6.29 -19.46 0.93
N PRO A 544 4.96 -19.69 1.02
CA PRO A 544 4.40 -20.90 1.63
C PRO A 544 4.47 -22.12 0.72
N LEU A 545 4.65 -21.95 -0.60
CA LEU A 545 4.60 -23.03 -1.58
C LEU A 545 5.84 -23.94 -1.51
N GLY A 546 6.94 -23.43 -0.93
CA GLY A 546 8.23 -24.14 -0.90
C GLY A 546 8.78 -24.38 -2.30
N GLY A 547 9.60 -25.43 -2.45
CA GLY A 547 10.29 -25.75 -3.70
C GLY A 547 11.75 -25.28 -3.73
N ASP A 548 12.50 -25.81 -4.70
CA ASP A 548 13.84 -25.33 -5.04
C ASP A 548 13.76 -24.09 -5.97
N SER A 549 14.90 -23.59 -6.42
CA SER A 549 15.03 -22.42 -7.30
C SER A 549 14.28 -22.48 -8.65
N THR A 550 13.68 -23.62 -8.99
CA THR A 550 12.97 -23.83 -10.26
C THR A 550 11.49 -24.17 -10.09
N ARG A 551 11.09 -24.67 -8.92
CA ARG A 551 9.70 -25.05 -8.64
C ARG A 551 8.99 -23.91 -7.92
N PHE A 552 7.98 -23.33 -8.55
CA PHE A 552 7.22 -22.19 -8.03
C PHE A 552 8.03 -20.87 -7.90
N ALA A 553 9.05 -20.70 -8.74
CA ALA A 553 9.92 -19.52 -8.76
C ALA A 553 10.42 -19.20 -10.17
N GLY A 554 11.04 -18.02 -10.32
CA GLY A 554 11.88 -17.68 -11.47
C GLY A 554 11.15 -17.47 -12.80
N THR A 555 10.00 -16.79 -12.76
CA THR A 555 9.16 -16.52 -13.93
C THR A 555 9.15 -15.04 -14.30
N ALA A 556 9.20 -14.76 -15.60
CA ALA A 556 9.23 -13.41 -16.12
C ALA A 556 7.87 -12.72 -15.96
N GLY A 557 7.88 -11.45 -15.60
CA GLY A 557 6.69 -10.67 -15.24
C GLY A 557 6.23 -10.85 -13.79
N TRP A 558 6.65 -11.92 -13.10
CA TRP A 558 6.37 -12.16 -11.68
C TRP A 558 7.60 -11.83 -10.84
N SER A 559 8.66 -12.60 -11.01
CA SER A 559 9.92 -12.45 -10.28
C SER A 559 10.61 -11.10 -10.55
N ASP A 560 10.31 -10.44 -11.67
CA ASP A 560 10.74 -9.07 -11.97
C ASP A 560 10.24 -8.02 -10.97
N ALA A 561 9.27 -8.36 -10.11
CA ALA A 561 8.88 -7.56 -8.96
C ALA A 561 10.06 -7.17 -8.07
N ALA A 562 11.10 -8.03 -7.98
CA ALA A 562 12.34 -7.76 -7.25
C ALA A 562 13.13 -6.56 -7.82
N VAL A 563 12.85 -6.15 -9.06
CA VAL A 563 13.50 -5.01 -9.71
C VAL A 563 12.53 -3.84 -9.91
N ILE A 564 11.32 -4.13 -10.39
CA ILE A 564 10.34 -3.11 -10.78
C ILE A 564 9.79 -2.37 -9.56
N ILE A 565 9.47 -3.08 -8.46
CA ILE A 565 8.89 -2.43 -7.27
C ILE A 565 9.91 -1.53 -6.56
N PRO A 566 11.16 -1.96 -6.26
CA PRO A 566 12.15 -1.06 -5.66
C PRO A 566 12.41 0.20 -6.51
N TRP A 567 12.52 0.04 -7.83
CA TRP A 567 12.67 1.18 -8.74
C TRP A 567 11.45 2.11 -8.69
N THR A 568 10.25 1.55 -8.67
CA THR A 568 8.99 2.32 -8.57
C THR A 568 8.91 3.09 -7.26
N MET A 569 9.31 2.49 -6.12
CA MET A 569 9.34 3.17 -4.82
C MET A 569 10.37 4.30 -4.79
N TYR A 570 11.55 4.08 -5.37
CA TYR A 570 12.55 5.15 -5.54
C TYR A 570 12.02 6.29 -6.41
N LEU A 571 11.38 5.96 -7.54
CA LEU A 571 10.82 6.94 -8.47
C LEU A 571 9.70 7.78 -7.82
N THR A 572 8.79 7.15 -7.09
CA THR A 572 7.61 7.79 -6.47
C THR A 572 7.92 8.55 -5.18
N TYR A 573 8.77 8.02 -4.31
CA TYR A 573 9.03 8.58 -2.98
C TYR A 573 10.40 9.23 -2.84
N GLY A 574 11.31 9.01 -3.80
CA GLY A 574 12.72 9.42 -3.67
C GLY A 574 13.50 8.59 -2.65
N ASP A 575 12.99 7.42 -2.27
CA ASP A 575 13.63 6.57 -1.27
C ASP A 575 14.84 5.82 -1.86
N ARG A 576 16.01 6.46 -1.75
CA ARG A 576 17.29 5.84 -2.11
C ARG A 576 17.67 4.66 -1.20
N GLY A 577 17.22 4.65 0.05
CA GLY A 577 17.58 3.62 1.03
C GLY A 577 16.91 2.27 0.74
N VAL A 578 15.65 2.26 0.28
CA VAL A 578 14.98 1.05 -0.23
C VAL A 578 15.75 0.50 -1.43
N LEU A 579 16.13 1.38 -2.37
CA LEU A 579 16.88 0.98 -3.54
C LEU A 579 18.24 0.37 -3.17
N GLU A 580 18.96 0.98 -2.23
CA GLU A 580 20.25 0.47 -1.75
C GLU A 580 20.15 -0.90 -1.08
N ARG A 581 19.16 -1.10 -0.21
CA ARG A 581 18.92 -2.39 0.46
C ARG A 581 18.53 -3.50 -0.52
N GLN A 582 17.80 -3.15 -1.59
CA GLN A 582 17.29 -4.12 -2.55
C GLN A 582 18.22 -4.38 -3.74
N TYR A 583 19.17 -3.49 -4.00
CA TYR A 583 20.08 -3.62 -5.15
C TYR A 583 20.79 -4.99 -5.26
N PRO A 584 21.23 -5.65 -4.16
CA PRO A 584 21.74 -7.02 -4.25
C PRO A 584 20.72 -8.03 -4.78
N SER A 585 19.47 -7.96 -4.32
CA SER A 585 18.37 -8.82 -4.78
C SER A 585 18.05 -8.59 -6.26
N MET A 586 17.99 -7.31 -6.67
CA MET A 586 17.79 -6.88 -8.06
C MET A 586 18.84 -7.48 -9.00
N ARG A 587 20.11 -7.40 -8.61
CA ARG A 587 21.23 -7.97 -9.38
C ARG A 587 21.16 -9.48 -9.47
N ALA A 588 20.92 -10.14 -8.34
CA ALA A 588 20.81 -11.60 -8.29
C ALA A 588 19.71 -12.12 -9.23
N TRP A 589 18.57 -11.44 -9.30
CA TRP A 589 17.50 -11.75 -10.24
C TRP A 589 17.93 -11.59 -11.70
N VAL A 590 18.48 -10.43 -12.08
CA VAL A 590 18.90 -10.19 -13.47
C VAL A 590 20.01 -11.17 -13.89
N ASP A 591 20.93 -11.51 -12.99
CA ASP A 591 21.97 -12.49 -13.27
C ASP A 591 21.39 -13.91 -13.42
N TYR A 592 20.36 -14.28 -12.64
CA TYR A 592 19.60 -15.52 -12.82
C TYR A 592 18.91 -15.55 -14.19
N ALA A 593 18.11 -14.53 -14.51
CA ALA A 593 17.38 -14.41 -15.76
C ALA A 593 18.32 -14.44 -16.97
N ARG A 594 19.46 -13.74 -16.89
CA ARG A 594 20.49 -13.77 -17.94
C ARG A 594 21.05 -15.18 -18.17
N ARG A 595 21.26 -15.97 -17.10
CA ARG A 595 21.73 -17.36 -17.26
C ARG A 595 20.70 -18.23 -17.97
N ARG A 596 19.40 -17.99 -17.71
CA ARG A 596 18.31 -18.68 -18.40
C ARG A 596 18.25 -18.34 -19.89
N ALA A 597 18.61 -17.11 -20.27
CA ALA A 597 18.68 -16.68 -21.66
C ALA A 597 19.90 -17.17 -22.44
N GLY A 598 20.78 -17.97 -21.83
CA GLY A 598 21.89 -18.61 -22.54
C GLY A 598 22.86 -17.65 -23.23
N THR A 599 23.45 -18.11 -24.33
CA THR A 599 24.43 -17.36 -25.12
C THR A 599 23.80 -16.54 -26.24
N ASP A 600 22.60 -16.91 -26.71
CA ASP A 600 21.85 -16.17 -27.72
C ASP A 600 21.03 -15.01 -27.13
N LEU A 601 20.99 -14.90 -25.80
CA LEU A 601 20.27 -13.88 -25.02
C LEU A 601 18.75 -13.92 -25.20
N ILE A 602 18.22 -15.05 -25.66
CA ILE A 602 16.77 -15.29 -25.74
C ILE A 602 16.39 -16.24 -24.62
N TRP A 603 15.41 -15.85 -23.80
CA TRP A 603 14.93 -16.71 -22.71
C TRP A 603 14.07 -17.86 -23.25
N LYS A 604 14.73 -18.97 -23.60
CA LYS A 604 14.16 -20.23 -24.13
C LYS A 604 13.83 -21.24 -22.99
N PRO A 605 13.02 -22.30 -23.21
CA PRO A 605 11.83 -22.55 -22.39
C PRO A 605 12.07 -23.08 -20.97
N GLY A 606 11.23 -22.57 -20.07
CA GLY A 606 10.81 -23.12 -18.79
C GLY A 606 9.34 -22.74 -18.59
N TRP A 607 8.69 -23.21 -17.53
CA TRP A 607 7.31 -22.82 -17.27
C TRP A 607 7.19 -21.30 -17.04
N GLN A 608 6.21 -20.65 -17.68
CA GLN A 608 5.91 -19.21 -17.58
C GLN A 608 4.39 -19.02 -17.54
N PHE A 609 3.91 -18.02 -16.81
CA PHE A 609 2.49 -17.63 -16.84
C PHE A 609 2.11 -16.91 -18.15
N GLY A 610 3.05 -16.17 -18.75
CA GLY A 610 2.80 -15.34 -19.92
C GLY A 610 1.93 -14.12 -19.61
N ASP A 611 1.22 -13.62 -20.62
CA ASP A 611 0.28 -12.51 -20.45
C ASP A 611 -1.03 -13.02 -19.83
N TRP A 612 -0.96 -13.33 -18.54
CA TRP A 612 -2.00 -14.03 -17.80
C TRP A 612 -3.37 -13.36 -17.96
N LEU A 613 -4.40 -14.16 -18.26
CA LEU A 613 -5.77 -13.70 -18.49
C LEU A 613 -5.92 -12.69 -19.64
N ALA A 614 -5.02 -12.74 -20.64
CA ALA A 614 -5.28 -12.17 -21.95
C ALA A 614 -6.53 -12.80 -22.57
N LEU A 615 -7.17 -12.06 -23.50
CA LEU A 615 -8.42 -12.49 -24.11
C LEU A 615 -8.23 -13.85 -24.79
N HIS A 616 -8.91 -14.87 -24.26
CA HIS A 616 -9.00 -16.21 -24.81
C HIS A 616 -10.34 -16.38 -25.54
N SER A 617 -10.35 -17.21 -26.58
CA SER A 617 -11.57 -17.56 -27.30
C SER A 617 -11.52 -19.03 -27.73
N ASP A 618 -12.63 -19.72 -27.56
CA ASP A 618 -12.79 -21.11 -28.01
C ASP A 618 -13.19 -21.21 -29.49
N ASP A 619 -13.35 -20.07 -30.18
CA ASP A 619 -13.57 -20.02 -31.62
C ASP A 619 -12.31 -20.48 -32.36
N PRO A 620 -12.36 -21.58 -33.15
CA PRO A 620 -11.20 -22.05 -33.92
C PRO A 620 -10.67 -21.03 -34.94
N SER A 621 -11.53 -20.09 -35.38
CA SER A 621 -11.15 -19.02 -36.31
C SER A 621 -10.42 -17.85 -35.63
N TYR A 622 -10.56 -17.72 -34.31
CA TYR A 622 -9.82 -16.77 -33.50
C TYR A 622 -9.59 -17.35 -32.08
N PRO A 623 -8.44 -18.00 -31.83
CA PRO A 623 -8.18 -18.66 -30.55
C PRO A 623 -7.86 -17.69 -29.39
N GLY A 624 -7.93 -16.37 -29.62
CA GLY A 624 -7.56 -15.34 -28.65
C GLY A 624 -6.23 -14.64 -28.94
N ALA A 625 -5.74 -13.88 -27.96
CA ALA A 625 -4.51 -13.10 -28.02
C ALA A 625 -3.38 -13.78 -27.23
N THR A 626 -2.76 -14.80 -27.82
CA THR A 626 -1.64 -15.52 -27.23
C THR A 626 -0.31 -14.91 -27.67
N THR A 627 0.43 -14.32 -26.74
CA THR A 627 1.78 -13.78 -26.96
C THR A 627 2.82 -14.81 -26.51
N GLY A 628 3.87 -15.02 -27.31
CA GLY A 628 4.94 -15.98 -27.02
C GLY A 628 5.60 -15.72 -25.67
N THR A 629 5.75 -16.76 -24.86
CA THR A 629 6.34 -16.63 -23.51
C THR A 629 7.84 -16.33 -23.54
N ASP A 630 8.53 -16.73 -24.61
CA ASP A 630 9.92 -16.39 -24.89
C ASP A 630 10.09 -14.90 -25.22
N LEU A 631 9.17 -14.33 -26.01
CA LEU A 631 9.08 -12.89 -26.26
C LEU A 631 8.89 -12.14 -24.94
N ILE A 632 7.88 -12.49 -24.16
CA ILE A 632 7.60 -11.86 -22.86
C ILE A 632 8.82 -11.98 -21.94
N ALA A 633 9.39 -13.18 -21.79
CA ALA A 633 10.50 -13.40 -20.89
C ALA A 633 11.77 -12.63 -21.29
N THR A 634 12.05 -12.56 -22.59
CA THR A 634 13.19 -11.78 -23.10
C THR A 634 12.96 -10.27 -22.95
N ALA A 635 11.71 -9.81 -23.16
CA ALA A 635 11.34 -8.40 -22.96
C ALA A 635 11.51 -7.97 -21.49
N PHE A 636 11.05 -8.78 -20.53
CA PHE A 636 11.22 -8.51 -19.10
C PHE A 636 12.67 -8.62 -18.64
N LEU A 637 13.45 -9.56 -19.18
CA LEU A 637 14.91 -9.61 -18.95
C LEU A 637 15.58 -8.29 -19.38
N ALA A 638 15.25 -7.77 -20.57
CA ALA A 638 15.77 -6.49 -21.04
C ALA A 638 15.36 -5.34 -20.09
N HIS A 639 14.07 -5.26 -19.77
CA HIS A 639 13.54 -4.21 -18.90
C HIS A 639 14.19 -4.20 -17.51
N SER A 640 14.23 -5.36 -16.84
CA SER A 640 14.88 -5.50 -15.53
C SER A 640 16.38 -5.19 -15.59
N THR A 641 17.06 -5.56 -16.68
CA THR A 641 18.48 -5.21 -16.88
C THR A 641 18.69 -3.69 -16.99
N ASP A 642 17.82 -2.99 -17.72
CA ASP A 642 17.84 -1.53 -17.80
C ASP A 642 17.56 -0.89 -16.42
N LEU A 643 16.55 -1.36 -15.71
CA LEU A 643 16.23 -0.83 -14.38
C LEU A 643 17.37 -1.06 -13.38
N VAL A 644 18.08 -2.17 -13.43
CA VAL A 644 19.30 -2.39 -12.63
C VAL A 644 20.40 -1.39 -13.02
N SER A 645 20.60 -1.12 -14.31
CA SER A 645 21.52 -0.08 -14.78
C SER A 645 21.16 1.30 -14.22
N ARG A 646 19.88 1.69 -14.30
CA ARG A 646 19.39 2.98 -13.77
C ARG A 646 19.53 3.04 -12.24
N SER A 647 19.30 1.94 -11.56
CA SER A 647 19.42 1.83 -10.10
C SER A 647 20.87 1.97 -9.66
N ALA A 648 21.80 1.31 -10.36
CA ALA A 648 23.23 1.46 -10.14
C ALA A 648 23.66 2.93 -10.29
N ALA A 649 23.18 3.62 -11.34
CA ALA A 649 23.47 5.03 -11.57
C ALA A 649 22.92 5.92 -10.44
N ALA A 650 21.67 5.70 -10.01
CA ALA A 650 21.06 6.42 -8.88
C ALA A 650 21.83 6.23 -7.55
N LEU A 651 22.44 5.06 -7.37
CA LEU A 651 23.29 4.74 -6.21
C LEU A 651 24.74 5.21 -6.36
N GLY A 652 25.13 5.80 -7.48
CA GLY A 652 26.50 6.25 -7.75
C GLY A 652 27.48 5.15 -8.17
N ARG A 653 26.98 3.95 -8.50
CA ARG A 653 27.76 2.78 -8.94
C ARG A 653 27.98 2.82 -10.45
N ARG A 654 28.83 3.75 -10.91
CA ARG A 654 28.99 4.11 -12.34
C ARG A 654 29.41 2.93 -13.23
N ASP A 655 30.39 2.13 -12.80
CA ASP A 655 30.91 1.01 -13.59
C ASP A 655 29.86 -0.11 -13.74
N GLU A 656 29.15 -0.44 -12.66
CA GLU A 656 28.03 -1.38 -12.70
C GLU A 656 26.91 -0.88 -13.62
N ALA A 657 26.57 0.42 -13.53
CA ALA A 657 25.56 1.04 -14.38
C ALA A 657 25.90 0.92 -15.87
N ALA A 658 27.16 1.17 -16.24
CA ALA A 658 27.67 1.02 -17.60
C ALA A 658 27.63 -0.44 -18.06
N ALA A 659 28.08 -1.39 -17.23
CA ALA A 659 28.06 -2.81 -17.55
C ALA A 659 26.64 -3.34 -17.81
N TYR A 660 25.68 -3.00 -16.96
CA TYR A 660 24.27 -3.39 -17.17
C TYR A 660 23.64 -2.65 -18.35
N ARG A 661 24.05 -1.40 -18.65
CA ARG A 661 23.60 -0.68 -19.87
C ARG A 661 24.05 -1.40 -21.14
N THR A 662 25.32 -1.80 -21.22
CA THR A 662 25.84 -2.60 -22.33
C THR A 662 25.10 -3.92 -22.47
N ARG A 663 24.80 -4.60 -21.35
CA ARG A 663 24.03 -5.84 -21.36
C ARG A 663 22.60 -5.63 -21.87
N PHE A 664 21.92 -4.56 -21.44
CA PHE A 664 20.60 -4.20 -21.95
C PHE A 664 20.60 -4.04 -23.47
N HIS A 665 21.55 -3.29 -24.03
CA HIS A 665 21.65 -3.13 -25.48
C HIS A 665 21.88 -4.46 -26.20
N ALA A 666 22.73 -5.35 -25.68
CA ALA A 666 22.93 -6.67 -26.27
C ALA A 666 21.66 -7.54 -26.26
N ILE A 667 20.87 -7.49 -25.17
CA ILE A 667 19.59 -8.21 -25.07
C ILE A 667 18.57 -7.59 -26.04
N ARG A 668 18.49 -6.26 -26.12
CA ARG A 668 17.64 -5.54 -27.07
C ARG A 668 17.94 -5.96 -28.50
N ASP A 669 19.21 -5.98 -28.90
CA ASP A 669 19.61 -6.36 -30.25
C ASP A 669 19.33 -7.85 -30.54
N ALA A 670 19.33 -8.70 -29.51
CA ALA A 670 18.87 -10.09 -29.63
C ALA A 670 17.33 -10.18 -29.78
N PHE A 671 16.58 -9.40 -29.00
CA PHE A 671 15.13 -9.32 -29.08
C PHE A 671 14.68 -8.83 -30.47
N ASP A 672 15.28 -7.76 -30.99
CA ASP A 672 14.99 -7.21 -32.32
C ASP A 672 15.18 -8.29 -33.40
N ARG A 673 16.33 -8.97 -33.39
CA ARG A 673 16.64 -10.03 -34.37
C ARG A 673 15.66 -11.22 -34.33
N GLU A 674 15.21 -11.61 -33.15
CA GLU A 674 14.34 -12.80 -32.98
C GLU A 674 12.86 -12.47 -33.23
N PHE A 675 12.38 -11.35 -32.72
CA PHE A 675 10.94 -11.08 -32.61
C PHE A 675 10.44 -9.93 -33.48
N VAL A 676 11.32 -9.16 -34.13
CA VAL A 676 10.91 -7.97 -34.90
C VAL A 676 11.19 -8.19 -36.39
N SER A 677 10.16 -8.08 -37.21
CA SER A 677 10.31 -8.16 -38.66
C SER A 677 10.73 -6.82 -39.26
N SER A 678 11.32 -6.85 -40.46
CA SER A 678 11.67 -5.64 -41.22
C SER A 678 10.49 -4.72 -41.55
N THR A 679 9.25 -5.22 -41.43
CA THR A 679 8.02 -4.41 -41.63
C THR A 679 7.42 -3.89 -40.31
N GLY A 680 8.16 -4.02 -39.21
CA GLY A 680 7.75 -3.59 -37.87
C GLY A 680 6.68 -4.47 -37.22
N ARG A 681 6.50 -5.72 -37.69
CA ARG A 681 5.67 -6.70 -36.99
C ARG A 681 6.45 -7.25 -35.79
N VAL A 682 5.84 -7.26 -34.61
CA VAL A 682 6.45 -7.80 -33.39
C VAL A 682 5.77 -9.12 -33.01
N GLY A 683 6.57 -10.18 -32.89
CA GLY A 683 6.13 -11.52 -32.49
C GLY A 683 4.86 -12.00 -33.19
N GLU A 684 3.93 -12.51 -32.39
CA GLU A 684 2.62 -13.03 -32.83
C GLU A 684 1.64 -11.93 -33.26
N ASN A 685 2.05 -10.65 -33.27
CA ASN A 685 1.21 -9.51 -33.66
C ASN A 685 0.02 -9.29 -32.71
N THR A 686 0.23 -9.47 -31.41
CA THR A 686 -0.75 -9.19 -30.35
C THR A 686 -0.59 -7.78 -29.79
N GLN A 687 -1.64 -7.26 -29.12
CA GLN A 687 -1.55 -5.98 -28.42
C GLN A 687 -0.42 -5.95 -27.39
N THR A 688 -0.24 -7.05 -26.65
CA THR A 688 0.81 -7.19 -25.63
C THR A 688 2.22 -7.21 -26.23
N ALA A 689 2.44 -7.90 -27.36
CA ALA A 689 3.75 -7.90 -28.02
C ALA A 689 4.19 -6.46 -28.37
N TYR A 690 3.28 -5.67 -28.95
CA TYR A 690 3.57 -4.27 -29.25
C TYR A 690 3.71 -3.41 -28.00
N ALA A 691 2.83 -3.58 -27.01
CA ALA A 691 2.87 -2.81 -25.77
C ALA A 691 4.20 -3.00 -25.03
N LEU A 692 4.66 -4.24 -24.85
CA LEU A 692 5.92 -4.53 -24.18
C LEU A 692 7.13 -4.04 -24.99
N ALA A 693 7.16 -4.30 -26.29
CA ALA A 693 8.31 -3.91 -27.12
C ALA A 693 8.50 -2.39 -27.18
N ILE A 694 7.41 -1.62 -27.22
CA ILE A 694 7.48 -0.15 -27.22
C ILE A 694 7.75 0.37 -25.80
N ALA A 695 7.06 -0.14 -24.77
CA ALA A 695 7.21 0.36 -23.40
C ALA A 695 8.60 0.09 -22.80
N PHE A 696 9.28 -0.96 -23.25
CA PHE A 696 10.61 -1.34 -22.76
C PHE A 696 11.76 -0.91 -23.69
N ASP A 697 11.48 -0.01 -24.64
CA ASP A 697 12.46 0.54 -25.58
C ASP A 697 13.23 -0.56 -26.36
N LEU A 698 12.49 -1.57 -26.85
CA LEU A 698 13.07 -2.76 -27.49
C LEU A 698 13.19 -2.67 -29.01
N LEU A 699 12.51 -1.69 -29.61
CA LEU A 699 12.47 -1.51 -31.06
C LEU A 699 13.53 -0.50 -31.52
N PRO A 700 14.05 -0.65 -32.76
CA PRO A 700 14.76 0.44 -33.42
C PRO A 700 13.86 1.69 -33.52
N ASP A 701 14.44 2.88 -33.31
CA ASP A 701 13.69 4.16 -33.31
C ASP A 701 12.82 4.35 -34.56
N SER A 702 13.30 3.89 -35.72
CA SER A 702 12.58 3.97 -37.01
C SER A 702 11.32 3.11 -37.07
N LEU A 703 11.21 2.08 -36.25
CA LEU A 703 10.09 1.15 -36.23
C LEU A 703 9.05 1.45 -35.14
N VAL A 704 9.36 2.31 -34.17
CA VAL A 704 8.45 2.61 -33.03
C VAL A 704 7.10 3.15 -33.51
N SER A 705 7.10 4.15 -34.40
CA SER A 705 5.85 4.71 -34.94
C SER A 705 5.09 3.71 -35.82
N VAL A 706 5.81 2.86 -36.57
CA VAL A 706 5.20 1.80 -37.40
C VAL A 706 4.51 0.75 -36.53
N ALA A 707 5.17 0.30 -35.47
CA ALA A 707 4.62 -0.65 -34.49
C ALA A 707 3.42 -0.05 -33.74
N GLY A 708 3.50 1.22 -33.32
CA GLY A 708 2.38 1.95 -32.72
C GLY A 708 1.17 2.03 -33.64
N GLY A 709 1.39 2.31 -34.93
CA GLY A 709 0.31 2.30 -35.93
C GLY A 709 -0.28 0.92 -36.20
N ARG A 710 0.49 -0.17 -36.05
CA ARG A 710 -0.02 -1.54 -36.11
C ARG A 710 -0.90 -1.87 -34.92
N LEU A 711 -0.46 -1.50 -33.71
CA LEU A 711 -1.24 -1.63 -32.49
C LEU A 711 -2.57 -0.86 -32.58
N ALA A 712 -2.53 0.38 -33.04
CA ALA A 712 -3.71 1.21 -33.24
C ALA A 712 -4.73 0.56 -34.19
N ARG A 713 -4.27 0.04 -35.34
CA ARG A 713 -5.15 -0.67 -36.28
C ARG A 713 -5.76 -1.95 -35.71
N ASP A 714 -5.04 -2.69 -34.87
CA ASP A 714 -5.62 -3.86 -34.18
C ASP A 714 -6.73 -3.43 -33.20
N VAL A 715 -6.52 -2.35 -32.43
CA VAL A 715 -7.55 -1.80 -31.54
C VAL A 715 -8.79 -1.36 -32.32
N GLU A 716 -8.62 -0.66 -33.45
CA GLU A 716 -9.73 -0.24 -34.32
C GLU A 716 -10.47 -1.44 -34.92
N ALA A 717 -9.73 -2.43 -35.43
CA ALA A 717 -10.30 -3.65 -36.03
C ALA A 717 -11.10 -4.49 -35.03
N ARG A 718 -10.85 -4.31 -33.73
CA ARG A 718 -11.57 -4.94 -32.62
C ARG A 718 -12.64 -4.04 -32.02
N GLU A 719 -13.08 -3.02 -32.76
CA GLU A 719 -14.12 -2.08 -32.34
C GLU A 719 -13.79 -1.41 -30.99
N HIS A 720 -12.51 -1.07 -30.79
CA HIS A 720 -11.98 -0.48 -29.56
C HIS A 720 -12.11 -1.39 -28.34
N HIS A 721 -11.75 -2.67 -28.48
CA HIS A 721 -11.59 -3.60 -27.36
C HIS A 721 -10.12 -3.98 -27.15
N LEU A 722 -9.75 -4.13 -25.88
CA LEU A 722 -8.45 -4.65 -25.49
C LEU A 722 -8.42 -6.17 -25.58
N THR A 723 -7.25 -6.74 -25.80
CA THR A 723 -7.02 -8.20 -25.76
C THR A 723 -5.93 -8.63 -24.79
N THR A 724 -5.33 -7.66 -24.12
CA THR A 724 -4.21 -7.80 -23.19
C THR A 724 -4.59 -8.44 -21.85
N GLY A 725 -3.67 -9.21 -21.30
CA GLY A 725 -3.72 -9.74 -19.94
C GLY A 725 -2.94 -8.88 -18.94
N PHE A 726 -2.47 -9.50 -17.86
CA PHE A 726 -1.82 -8.82 -16.74
C PHE A 726 -0.56 -8.03 -17.14
N LEU A 727 0.22 -8.54 -18.09
CA LEU A 727 1.51 -7.93 -18.44
C LEU A 727 1.37 -6.91 -19.58
N GLY A 728 0.36 -7.03 -20.44
CA GLY A 728 0.09 -6.04 -21.49
C GLY A 728 -0.72 -4.83 -21.02
N THR A 729 -1.73 -5.06 -20.18
CA THR A 729 -2.72 -4.04 -19.77
C THR A 729 -2.10 -2.78 -19.15
N PRO A 730 -1.09 -2.87 -18.25
CA PRO A 730 -0.50 -1.70 -17.61
C PRO A 730 0.18 -0.72 -18.58
N TYR A 731 0.58 -1.20 -19.77
CA TYR A 731 1.36 -0.41 -20.73
C TYR A 731 0.53 0.03 -21.95
N LEU A 732 -0.55 -0.69 -22.29
CA LEU A 732 -1.33 -0.50 -23.52
C LEU A 732 -1.71 0.96 -23.79
N LEU A 733 -2.37 1.61 -22.83
CA LEU A 733 -2.84 2.99 -22.99
C LEU A 733 -1.67 4.00 -23.03
N HIS A 734 -0.59 3.73 -22.30
CA HIS A 734 0.60 4.59 -22.31
C HIS A 734 1.29 4.55 -23.68
N VAL A 735 1.44 3.36 -24.26
CA VAL A 735 2.06 3.15 -25.57
C VAL A 735 1.24 3.77 -26.70
N LEU A 736 -0.09 3.60 -26.68
CA LEU A 736 -0.99 4.29 -27.62
C LEU A 736 -0.80 5.81 -27.52
N GLY A 737 -0.76 6.36 -26.31
CA GLY A 737 -0.52 7.79 -26.10
C GLY A 737 0.85 8.27 -26.59
N ALA A 738 1.91 7.50 -26.32
CA ALA A 738 3.29 7.83 -26.70
C ALA A 738 3.54 7.75 -28.21
N THR A 739 2.74 6.96 -28.93
CA THR A 739 2.84 6.77 -30.38
C THR A 739 1.83 7.61 -31.19
N GLY A 740 1.15 8.57 -30.54
CA GLY A 740 0.25 9.52 -31.22
C GLY A 740 -1.22 9.09 -31.30
N HIS A 741 -1.59 7.99 -30.66
CA HIS A 741 -2.94 7.40 -30.70
C HIS A 741 -3.72 7.58 -29.39
N VAL A 742 -3.57 8.73 -28.72
CA VAL A 742 -4.22 9.00 -27.42
C VAL A 742 -5.76 8.94 -27.49
N GLY A 743 -6.35 9.26 -28.65
CA GLY A 743 -7.80 9.13 -28.87
C GLY A 743 -8.28 7.67 -28.70
N LEU A 744 -7.51 6.70 -29.20
CA LEU A 744 -7.80 5.28 -29.03
C LEU A 744 -7.59 4.83 -27.58
N ALA A 745 -6.62 5.39 -26.86
CA ALA A 745 -6.45 5.11 -25.44
C ALA A 745 -7.70 5.53 -24.63
N PHE A 746 -8.26 6.70 -24.93
CA PHE A 746 -9.53 7.15 -24.36
C PHE A 746 -10.73 6.29 -24.79
N ALA A 747 -10.77 5.85 -26.05
CA ALA A 747 -11.82 4.96 -26.55
C ALA A 747 -11.82 3.62 -25.79
N LEU A 748 -10.65 2.99 -25.61
CA LEU A 748 -10.50 1.77 -24.80
C LEU A 748 -10.93 1.98 -23.34
N LEU A 749 -10.51 3.09 -22.73
CA LEU A 749 -10.86 3.40 -21.33
C LEU A 749 -12.38 3.55 -21.12
N THR A 750 -13.08 4.09 -22.12
CA THR A 750 -14.52 4.39 -22.05
C THR A 750 -15.42 3.34 -22.71
N GLN A 751 -14.84 2.26 -23.25
CA GLN A 751 -15.57 1.11 -23.76
C GLN A 751 -16.40 0.46 -22.66
N ARG A 752 -17.64 0.08 -22.98
CA ARG A 752 -18.63 -0.48 -22.03
C ARG A 752 -18.98 -1.93 -22.32
N THR A 753 -18.71 -2.43 -23.52
CA THR A 753 -18.95 -3.83 -23.89
C THR A 753 -17.75 -4.70 -23.52
N TYR A 754 -17.98 -6.00 -23.41
CA TYR A 754 -16.94 -6.98 -23.09
C TYR A 754 -16.00 -7.18 -24.29
N PRO A 755 -14.66 -7.25 -24.08
CA PRO A 755 -13.91 -6.97 -22.85
C PRO A 755 -13.55 -5.48 -22.65
N SER A 756 -13.79 -4.94 -21.45
CA SER A 756 -13.38 -3.57 -21.08
C SER A 756 -13.39 -3.35 -19.56
N TRP A 757 -12.81 -2.24 -19.09
CA TRP A 757 -12.87 -1.86 -17.67
C TRP A 757 -14.27 -1.44 -17.21
N LEU A 758 -15.09 -0.83 -18.06
CA LEU A 758 -16.42 -0.39 -17.67
C LEU A 758 -17.46 -1.50 -17.77
N TYR A 759 -17.20 -2.57 -18.52
CA TYR A 759 -18.10 -3.73 -18.59
C TYR A 759 -18.43 -4.31 -17.19
N PRO A 760 -17.47 -4.65 -16.31
CA PRO A 760 -17.76 -5.09 -14.94
C PRO A 760 -18.63 -4.10 -14.16
N ILE A 761 -18.42 -2.79 -14.35
CA ILE A 761 -19.19 -1.75 -13.68
C ILE A 761 -20.65 -1.77 -14.13
N THR A 762 -20.91 -1.99 -15.43
CA THR A 762 -22.29 -2.17 -15.93
C THR A 762 -22.98 -3.41 -15.36
N ARG A 763 -22.21 -4.36 -14.82
CA ARG A 763 -22.67 -5.55 -14.10
C ARG A 763 -22.69 -5.38 -12.57
N GLY A 764 -22.47 -4.18 -12.05
CA GLY A 764 -22.56 -3.88 -10.62
C GLY A 764 -21.27 -4.11 -9.82
N ALA A 765 -20.11 -4.23 -10.49
CA ALA A 765 -18.82 -4.36 -9.83
C ALA A 765 -18.49 -3.14 -8.97
N THR A 766 -18.06 -3.38 -7.74
CA THR A 766 -17.58 -2.36 -6.78
C THR A 766 -16.07 -2.47 -6.50
N THR A 767 -15.40 -3.41 -7.16
CA THR A 767 -13.97 -3.74 -7.11
C THR A 767 -13.53 -4.16 -8.51
N MET A 768 -12.22 -4.27 -8.72
CA MET A 768 -11.67 -4.84 -9.96
C MET A 768 -11.81 -6.37 -9.92
N TRP A 769 -12.17 -6.99 -11.05
CA TRP A 769 -12.28 -8.45 -11.17
C TRP A 769 -10.96 -9.06 -11.66
N GLU A 770 -10.74 -10.34 -11.34
CA GLU A 770 -9.59 -11.11 -11.83
C GLU A 770 -9.65 -11.34 -13.34
N ARG A 771 -10.85 -11.58 -13.87
CA ARG A 771 -11.12 -11.79 -15.29
C ARG A 771 -11.96 -10.67 -15.87
N TRP A 772 -11.77 -10.37 -17.15
CA TRP A 772 -12.59 -9.42 -17.90
C TRP A 772 -14.07 -9.82 -17.94
N ASP A 773 -14.36 -11.11 -17.87
CA ASP A 773 -15.67 -11.75 -17.93
C ASP A 773 -16.03 -12.56 -16.69
N GLY A 774 -15.55 -12.16 -15.50
CA GLY A 774 -15.90 -12.85 -14.24
C GLY A 774 -17.41 -13.13 -14.10
N ILE A 775 -18.24 -12.19 -14.60
CA ILE A 775 -19.60 -12.43 -15.08
C ILE A 775 -19.63 -12.28 -16.61
N ARG A 776 -19.96 -13.36 -17.32
CA ARG A 776 -20.02 -13.42 -18.78
C ARG A 776 -21.16 -12.58 -19.36
N PRO A 777 -21.14 -12.25 -20.67
CA PRO A 777 -22.21 -11.48 -21.31
C PRO A 777 -23.62 -12.08 -21.15
N ASP A 778 -23.73 -13.41 -21.06
CA ASP A 778 -24.97 -14.15 -20.82
C ASP A 778 -25.39 -14.21 -19.34
N SER A 779 -24.64 -13.53 -18.46
CA SER A 779 -24.82 -13.50 -16.99
C SER A 779 -24.46 -14.80 -16.26
N SER A 780 -23.84 -15.77 -16.94
CA SER A 780 -23.20 -16.90 -16.28
C SER A 780 -21.86 -16.48 -15.64
N PHE A 781 -21.37 -17.26 -14.67
CA PHE A 781 -20.06 -17.04 -14.08
C PHE A 781 -18.98 -17.79 -14.86
N GLU A 782 -17.77 -17.22 -14.88
CA GLU A 782 -16.55 -17.91 -15.26
C GLU A 782 -16.21 -19.08 -14.32
N ASP A 783 -15.24 -19.92 -14.71
CA ASP A 783 -14.85 -21.13 -13.96
C ASP A 783 -14.56 -20.80 -12.48
N PRO A 784 -15.31 -21.39 -11.51
CA PRO A 784 -15.09 -21.14 -10.09
C PRO A 784 -13.70 -21.57 -9.59
N GLY A 785 -12.95 -22.38 -10.35
CA GLY A 785 -11.56 -22.72 -10.04
C GLY A 785 -10.62 -21.50 -9.99
N MET A 786 -10.93 -20.42 -10.72
CA MET A 786 -10.18 -19.17 -10.71
C MET A 786 -11.04 -18.01 -11.24
N ASN A 787 -11.92 -17.47 -10.40
CA ASN A 787 -12.79 -16.34 -10.72
C ASN A 787 -13.05 -15.44 -9.50
N SER A 788 -12.07 -14.59 -9.18
CA SER A 788 -12.17 -13.59 -8.11
C SER A 788 -12.86 -12.31 -8.59
N PHE A 789 -13.74 -11.74 -7.77
CA PHE A 789 -14.36 -10.43 -8.01
C PHE A 789 -13.62 -9.29 -7.29
N ASN A 790 -12.41 -9.53 -6.78
CA ASN A 790 -11.61 -8.55 -6.05
C ASN A 790 -10.10 -8.76 -6.27
N HIS A 791 -9.61 -8.33 -7.43
CA HIS A 791 -8.24 -8.50 -7.89
C HIS A 791 -7.69 -7.19 -8.47
N TYR A 792 -6.64 -6.62 -7.90
CA TYR A 792 -6.24 -5.25 -8.28
C TYR A 792 -5.47 -5.13 -9.61
N ALA A 793 -5.03 -6.24 -10.22
CA ALA A 793 -4.10 -6.23 -11.36
C ALA A 793 -4.59 -5.34 -12.53
N PHE A 794 -5.82 -5.54 -13.00
CA PHE A 794 -6.40 -4.70 -14.06
C PHE A 794 -6.74 -3.26 -13.60
N GLY A 795 -6.67 -3.00 -12.31
CA GLY A 795 -6.68 -1.65 -11.74
C GLY A 795 -5.43 -0.83 -12.05
N ALA A 796 -4.37 -1.44 -12.63
CA ALA A 796 -3.16 -0.76 -13.07
C ALA A 796 -3.42 0.41 -14.06
N VAL A 797 -4.58 0.41 -14.73
CA VAL A 797 -5.06 1.53 -15.56
C VAL A 797 -5.16 2.86 -14.79
N GLY A 798 -5.25 2.80 -13.46
CA GLY A 798 -5.21 3.98 -12.60
C GLY A 798 -3.99 4.88 -12.86
N ASP A 799 -2.79 4.31 -13.04
CA ASP A 799 -1.58 5.08 -13.37
C ASP A 799 -1.77 5.94 -14.62
N TRP A 800 -2.35 5.36 -15.67
CA TRP A 800 -2.66 6.09 -16.90
C TRP A 800 -3.65 7.24 -16.63
N MET A 801 -4.72 6.98 -15.88
CA MET A 801 -5.72 7.98 -15.55
C MET A 801 -5.11 9.14 -14.73
N TYR A 802 -4.27 8.85 -13.73
CA TYR A 802 -3.62 9.88 -12.91
C TYR A 802 -2.68 10.75 -13.73
N ARG A 803 -1.89 10.15 -14.61
CA ARG A 803 -0.86 10.83 -15.41
C ARG A 803 -1.42 11.57 -16.62
N ASN A 804 -2.51 11.08 -17.21
CA ASN A 804 -3.05 11.64 -18.46
C ASN A 804 -4.35 12.42 -18.25
N ILE A 805 -5.27 11.96 -17.39
CA ILE A 805 -6.49 12.71 -17.08
C ILE A 805 -6.20 13.72 -15.97
N GLY A 806 -5.65 13.26 -14.85
CA GLY A 806 -5.20 14.13 -13.75
C GLY A 806 -4.00 15.00 -14.15
N GLY A 807 -3.18 14.49 -15.07
CA GLY A 807 -2.00 15.17 -15.55
C GLY A 807 -0.81 15.09 -14.59
N ILE A 808 -0.86 14.34 -13.48
CA ILE A 808 0.20 14.34 -12.47
C ILE A 808 1.15 13.17 -12.70
N ASP A 809 2.42 13.46 -12.98
CA ASP A 809 3.49 12.47 -13.01
C ASP A 809 4.76 13.00 -12.36
N VAL A 810 5.68 12.10 -12.02
CA VAL A 810 7.01 12.45 -11.53
C VAL A 810 7.97 12.67 -12.70
N ASP A 811 8.89 13.62 -12.56
CA ASP A 811 10.01 13.70 -13.48
C ASP A 811 11.12 12.73 -13.05
N SER A 812 11.50 11.80 -13.92
CA SER A 812 12.52 10.78 -13.62
C SER A 812 13.91 11.36 -13.36
N ALA A 813 14.17 12.59 -13.80
CA ALA A 813 15.41 13.32 -13.48
C ALA A 813 15.44 13.88 -12.04
N ALA A 814 14.29 14.04 -11.39
CA ALA A 814 14.17 14.55 -10.03
C ALA A 814 12.99 13.86 -9.32
N VAL A 815 13.27 12.62 -8.91
CA VAL A 815 12.32 11.65 -8.33
C VAL A 815 11.66 12.13 -7.02
N GLY A 816 10.67 11.39 -6.54
CA GLY A 816 9.97 11.73 -5.31
C GLY A 816 9.04 12.94 -5.44
N TYR A 817 8.70 13.32 -6.66
CA TYR A 817 8.01 14.58 -7.01
C TYR A 817 8.81 15.84 -6.65
N ARG A 818 10.15 15.73 -6.56
CA ARG A 818 11.03 16.89 -6.44
C ARG A 818 10.90 17.81 -7.66
N ARG A 819 10.74 17.22 -8.84
CA ARG A 819 10.12 17.86 -10.00
C ARG A 819 8.96 16.99 -10.49
N SER A 820 7.86 17.64 -10.84
CA SER A 820 6.66 17.00 -11.35
C SER A 820 6.43 17.36 -12.81
N ARG A 821 5.82 16.45 -13.57
CA ARG A 821 5.28 16.73 -14.90
C ARG A 821 3.77 16.90 -14.76
N ILE A 822 3.25 18.01 -15.27
CA ILE A 822 1.84 18.39 -15.21
C ILE A 822 1.31 18.49 -16.64
N ALA A 823 0.68 17.43 -17.14
CA ALA A 823 0.28 17.33 -18.54
C ALA A 823 -1.14 16.76 -18.74
N PRO A 824 -2.18 17.34 -18.12
CA PRO A 824 -3.55 16.84 -18.26
C PRO A 824 -4.05 16.94 -19.71
N ARG A 825 -4.73 15.90 -20.18
CA ARG A 825 -5.30 15.79 -21.52
C ARG A 825 -6.83 15.64 -21.45
N PRO A 826 -7.60 16.62 -21.94
CA PRO A 826 -9.01 16.41 -22.22
C PRO A 826 -9.20 15.32 -23.29
N GLY A 827 -10.21 14.47 -23.14
CA GLY A 827 -10.49 13.38 -24.07
C GLY A 827 -11.81 12.67 -23.76
N ALA A 828 -12.35 11.92 -24.72
CA ALA A 828 -13.63 11.19 -24.61
C ALA A 828 -14.81 12.02 -24.04
N GLY A 829 -14.91 13.30 -24.41
CA GLY A 829 -15.97 14.18 -23.93
C GLY A 829 -15.87 14.62 -22.47
N LEU A 830 -14.77 14.33 -21.78
CA LEU A 830 -14.52 14.86 -20.44
C LEU A 830 -14.44 16.38 -20.46
N THR A 831 -15.21 17.02 -19.57
CA THR A 831 -15.29 18.49 -19.45
C THR A 831 -14.51 19.01 -18.25
N SER A 832 -14.19 18.15 -17.29
CA SER A 832 -13.35 18.52 -16.13
C SER A 832 -12.71 17.31 -15.48
N ALA A 833 -11.55 17.52 -14.85
CA ALA A 833 -11.00 16.61 -13.86
C ALA A 833 -10.19 17.33 -12.79
N SER A 834 -10.12 16.77 -11.58
CA SER A 834 -9.32 17.26 -10.46
C SER A 834 -8.56 16.11 -9.81
N ALA A 835 -7.24 16.14 -9.92
CA ALA A 835 -6.33 15.23 -9.25
C ALA A 835 -5.54 15.93 -8.13
N SER A 836 -5.29 15.20 -7.04
CA SER A 836 -4.46 15.66 -5.93
C SER A 836 -3.62 14.51 -5.41
N LEU A 837 -2.37 14.80 -5.03
CA LEU A 837 -1.43 13.86 -4.44
C LEU A 837 -0.69 14.49 -3.26
N GLU A 838 -0.74 13.85 -2.10
CA GLU A 838 0.07 14.17 -0.93
C GLU A 838 1.48 13.58 -1.08
N THR A 839 2.44 14.40 -1.51
CA THR A 839 3.84 13.98 -1.69
C THR A 839 4.64 14.07 -0.38
N GLY A 840 5.91 13.64 -0.40
CA GLY A 840 6.85 13.90 0.69
C GLY A 840 7.09 15.40 0.97
N TYR A 841 6.74 16.27 0.01
CA TYR A 841 6.92 17.72 0.10
C TYR A 841 5.62 18.48 0.42
N GLY A 842 4.46 17.81 0.38
CA GLY A 842 3.13 18.40 0.54
C GLY A 842 2.21 18.16 -0.67
N THR A 843 1.07 18.86 -0.70
CA THR A 843 0.03 18.68 -1.71
C THR A 843 0.45 19.17 -3.10
N LEU A 844 0.43 18.27 -4.08
CA LEU A 844 0.49 18.55 -5.51
C LEU A 844 -0.91 18.38 -6.10
N LYS A 845 -1.46 19.41 -6.74
CA LYS A 845 -2.84 19.38 -7.27
C LYS A 845 -2.91 19.91 -8.69
N SER A 846 -3.62 19.19 -9.56
CA SER A 846 -3.91 19.57 -10.94
C SER A 846 -5.42 19.46 -11.17
N ALA A 847 -6.08 20.59 -11.43
CA ALA A 847 -7.52 20.62 -11.70
C ALA A 847 -7.81 21.41 -12.95
N TRP A 848 -8.42 20.78 -13.94
CA TRP A 848 -8.78 21.42 -15.20
C TRP A 848 -10.27 21.36 -15.51
N ARG A 849 -10.73 22.32 -16.30
CA ARG A 849 -12.09 22.40 -16.83
C ARG A 849 -12.13 23.07 -18.19
N LEU A 850 -13.17 22.74 -18.96
CA LEU A 850 -13.51 23.40 -20.22
C LEU A 850 -14.63 24.42 -19.99
N GLU A 851 -14.37 25.68 -20.33
CA GLU A 851 -15.32 26.79 -20.35
C GLU A 851 -15.60 27.16 -21.82
N GLY A 852 -16.50 26.42 -22.48
CA GLY A 852 -16.67 26.52 -23.94
C GLY A 852 -15.41 26.03 -24.68
N ARG A 853 -14.76 26.93 -25.44
CA ARG A 853 -13.47 26.65 -26.13
C ARG A 853 -12.24 26.95 -25.27
N ARG A 854 -12.43 27.41 -24.04
CA ARG A 854 -11.35 27.79 -23.13
C ARG A 854 -11.00 26.62 -22.21
N PHE A 855 -9.74 26.23 -22.19
CA PHE A 855 -9.19 25.30 -21.21
C PHE A 855 -8.62 26.10 -20.03
N VAL A 856 -8.97 25.73 -18.80
CA VAL A 856 -8.43 26.33 -17.58
C VAL A 856 -7.82 25.23 -16.70
N LEU A 857 -6.59 25.42 -16.24
CA LEU A 857 -5.85 24.54 -15.34
C LEU A 857 -5.42 25.29 -14.08
N ASP A 858 -5.98 24.91 -12.93
CA ASP A 858 -5.57 25.33 -11.61
C ASP A 858 -4.55 24.33 -11.03
N LEU A 859 -3.34 24.81 -10.75
CA LEU A 859 -2.20 24.01 -10.31
C LEU A 859 -1.72 24.47 -8.92
N THR A 860 -1.45 23.53 -8.03
CA THR A 860 -0.72 23.74 -6.77
C THR A 860 0.54 22.89 -6.76
N VAL A 861 1.69 23.54 -6.57
CA VAL A 861 3.01 22.90 -6.46
C VAL A 861 3.55 23.14 -5.03
N PRO A 862 3.89 22.11 -4.26
CA PRO A 862 4.33 22.28 -2.87
C PRO A 862 5.69 22.99 -2.77
N ALA A 863 5.99 23.58 -1.62
CA ALA A 863 7.28 24.24 -1.41
C ALA A 863 8.44 23.24 -1.57
N ASN A 864 9.61 23.76 -1.94
CA ASN A 864 10.82 22.96 -2.21
C ASN A 864 10.75 22.05 -3.45
N THR A 865 9.70 22.16 -4.27
CA THR A 865 9.57 21.44 -5.54
C THR A 865 9.31 22.38 -6.72
N SER A 866 9.21 21.80 -7.91
CA SER A 866 8.91 22.50 -9.17
C SER A 866 8.09 21.62 -10.10
N ALA A 867 7.54 22.21 -11.15
CA ALA A 867 6.77 21.48 -12.15
C ALA A 867 7.06 21.96 -13.57
N GLU A 868 7.07 21.02 -14.51
CA GLU A 868 6.96 21.27 -15.94
C GLU A 868 5.51 21.06 -16.36
N VAL A 869 4.87 22.11 -16.87
CA VAL A 869 3.48 22.09 -17.31
C VAL A 869 3.44 21.99 -18.83
N THR A 870 2.73 21.00 -19.36
CA THR A 870 2.41 20.89 -20.78
C THR A 870 0.96 21.30 -20.99
N LEU A 871 0.78 22.33 -21.82
CA LEU A 871 -0.53 22.77 -22.31
C LEU A 871 -0.64 22.30 -23.77
N TRP A 872 -1.42 21.25 -23.97
CA TRP A 872 -1.60 20.59 -25.27
C TRP A 872 -2.36 21.49 -26.26
N ASP A 873 -1.99 21.42 -27.54
CA ASP A 873 -2.64 22.13 -28.64
C ASP A 873 -2.83 23.64 -28.37
N ALA A 874 -1.80 24.25 -27.77
CA ALA A 874 -1.77 25.65 -27.34
C ALA A 874 -0.72 26.46 -28.12
N ARG A 875 -1.00 27.75 -28.29
CA ARG A 875 -0.03 28.73 -28.79
C ARG A 875 0.45 29.63 -27.67
N LEU A 876 1.77 29.82 -27.57
CA LEU A 876 2.42 30.55 -26.47
C LEU A 876 1.84 31.96 -26.25
N ASP A 877 1.53 32.68 -27.33
CA ASP A 877 0.95 34.03 -27.32
C ASP A 877 -0.51 34.07 -26.81
N HIS A 878 -1.20 32.92 -26.78
CA HIS A 878 -2.59 32.77 -26.33
C HIS A 878 -2.72 32.22 -24.90
N VAL A 879 -1.61 31.80 -24.28
CA VAL A 879 -1.63 31.32 -22.89
C VAL A 879 -1.53 32.50 -21.92
N ARG A 880 -2.35 32.46 -20.87
CA ARG A 880 -2.32 33.42 -19.75
C ARG A 880 -2.19 32.66 -18.43
N GLU A 881 -1.51 33.28 -17.46
CA GLU A 881 -1.59 32.88 -16.05
C GLU A 881 -2.44 33.93 -15.34
N GLY A 882 -3.61 33.55 -14.82
CA GLY A 882 -4.64 34.49 -14.40
C GLY A 882 -5.02 35.44 -15.55
N SER A 883 -4.71 36.73 -15.40
CA SER A 883 -4.94 37.77 -16.41
C SER A 883 -3.66 38.27 -17.09
N VAL A 884 -2.49 37.70 -16.80
CA VAL A 884 -1.19 38.19 -17.31
C VAL A 884 -0.55 37.21 -18.29
N ALA A 885 0.36 37.71 -19.13
CA ALA A 885 1.19 36.88 -20.00
C ALA A 885 2.21 36.07 -19.17
N LEU A 886 2.60 34.90 -19.67
CA LEU A 886 3.48 33.97 -18.94
C LEU A 886 4.82 34.59 -18.53
N ASN A 887 5.45 35.38 -19.41
CA ASN A 887 6.72 36.04 -19.15
C ASN A 887 6.64 37.17 -18.09
N ALA A 888 5.44 37.62 -17.75
CA ALA A 888 5.19 38.65 -16.75
C ALA A 888 4.64 38.06 -15.43
N SER A 889 4.44 36.74 -15.34
CA SER A 889 3.88 36.08 -14.15
C SER A 889 4.97 35.70 -13.15
N GLU A 890 4.83 36.14 -11.90
CA GLU A 890 5.69 35.71 -10.80
C GLU A 890 5.57 34.20 -10.59
N GLY A 891 6.67 33.47 -10.44
CA GLY A 891 6.63 32.01 -10.28
C GLY A 891 6.90 31.22 -11.56
N VAL A 892 6.57 31.80 -12.72
CA VAL A 892 6.94 31.24 -14.03
C VAL A 892 8.43 31.47 -14.27
N ARG A 893 9.18 30.38 -14.40
CA ARG A 893 10.64 30.39 -14.59
C ARG A 893 11.01 30.46 -16.06
N SER A 894 10.28 29.75 -16.90
CA SER A 894 10.42 29.80 -18.36
C SER A 894 9.17 29.30 -19.06
N SER A 895 8.99 29.68 -20.32
CA SER A 895 7.92 29.17 -21.17
C SER A 895 8.39 29.11 -22.63
N ARG A 896 8.00 28.08 -23.37
CA ARG A 896 8.38 27.90 -24.78
C ARG A 896 7.33 27.16 -25.59
N GLN A 897 7.29 27.40 -26.89
CA GLN A 897 6.54 26.58 -27.84
C GLN A 897 7.32 25.28 -28.12
N LEU A 898 6.61 24.15 -28.18
CA LEU A 898 7.14 22.85 -28.60
C LEU A 898 6.14 22.22 -29.58
N GLY A 899 6.39 22.34 -30.89
CA GLY A 899 5.41 21.93 -31.89
C GLY A 899 4.09 22.66 -31.66
N ASN A 900 3.00 21.90 -31.48
CA ASN A 900 1.66 22.44 -31.21
C ASN A 900 1.39 22.69 -29.71
N ASP A 901 2.34 22.41 -28.83
CA ASP A 901 2.14 22.50 -27.38
C ASP A 901 2.94 23.66 -26.77
N VAL A 902 2.51 24.10 -25.58
CA VAL A 902 3.26 25.06 -24.77
C VAL A 902 3.80 24.38 -23.52
N ILE A 903 5.10 24.55 -23.28
CA ILE A 903 5.77 24.06 -22.08
C ILE A 903 6.06 25.24 -21.15
N VAL A 904 5.70 25.13 -19.88
CA VAL A 904 5.91 26.15 -18.84
C VAL A 904 6.63 25.52 -17.65
N ASP A 905 7.78 26.05 -17.26
CA ASP A 905 8.47 25.66 -16.03
C ASP A 905 8.09 26.61 -14.89
N VAL A 906 7.62 26.04 -13.77
CA VAL A 906 7.20 26.81 -12.58
C VAL A 906 7.84 26.24 -11.32
N GLY A 907 8.09 27.10 -10.33
CA GLY A 907 8.41 26.62 -8.98
C GLY A 907 7.17 26.38 -8.13
N SER A 908 7.37 26.22 -6.83
CA SER A 908 6.29 26.09 -5.84
C SER A 908 5.28 27.25 -5.88
N GLY A 909 4.04 26.99 -5.50
CA GLY A 909 2.98 28.00 -5.46
C GLY A 909 1.66 27.53 -6.09
N ARG A 910 0.72 28.46 -6.23
CA ARG A 910 -0.57 28.24 -6.89
C ARG A 910 -0.60 29.02 -8.20
N TYR A 911 -1.03 28.39 -9.28
CA TYR A 911 -1.09 28.95 -10.63
C TYR A 911 -2.45 28.66 -11.27
N SER A 912 -2.90 29.52 -12.18
CA SER A 912 -4.10 29.27 -12.99
C SER A 912 -3.80 29.58 -14.46
N PHE A 913 -3.61 28.54 -15.28
CA PHE A 913 -3.34 28.69 -16.70
C PHE A 913 -4.63 28.68 -17.49
N ALA A 914 -4.81 29.65 -18.39
CA ALA A 914 -5.91 29.70 -19.32
C ALA A 914 -5.37 29.64 -20.76
N VAL A 915 -5.92 28.72 -21.54
CA VAL A 915 -5.69 28.59 -22.98
C VAL A 915 -7.01 28.85 -23.68
N THR A 916 -7.04 29.86 -24.55
CA THR A 916 -8.17 30.07 -25.45
C THR A 916 -7.79 29.45 -26.78
N ALA A 917 -8.50 28.40 -27.19
CA ALA A 917 -8.31 27.84 -28.53
C ALA A 917 -8.55 28.96 -29.56
N PRO A 918 -7.69 29.08 -30.59
CA PRO A 918 -7.89 30.05 -31.66
C PRO A 918 -9.26 29.90 -32.37
#